data_AF-A0A2N6KIM3-F1
#
_entry.id   AF-A0A2N6KIM3-F1
#
_cell.length_a   1.000
_cell.length_b   1.000
_cell.length_c   1.000
_cell.angle_alpha   90.00
_cell.angle_beta   90.00
_cell.angle_gamma   90.00
#
_symmetry.space_group_name_H-M   'P 1'
#
loop_
_entity.id
_entity.type
_entity.pdbx_description
1 polymer ?
#
loop_
_entity_poly.entity_id
_entity_poly.type
_entity_poly.pdbx_seq_one_letter_code
_entity_poly.pdbx_strand_id
1 'polypeptide(L)'
;MTDFEDNFDDLPEDVPNFDSTDDDDDESPIKKELLTIRLFKEAVKKSRGNQGDAILEKFAEYVLPNLIQQLAGATAKGGKFFDVIVPKINAKRASEGKPPVDRRNAGDQSIVAHLLNGLFPTYRIIKKLQTATETNPVKRNCEELQVCIFIASYVLHDYEKFPDYRTWLIANDSEGKFSNGDWELDTPKKEDAPNLGRGYITKKILDFGLHYLLGDDWQDFIDDIIEISNNSGVKHDSDLGLATRGLKTLDDERIDSRIRQVLIDLVSLSDLFASVVKHPRDVETGRLPNLISKLSNHQVKLTYHSLSENRGVLTNILNNSLSEAHPEEFYTPLLYLPDGVVYLANTNAPTITTDTIPEGVVNKIKSLCAEKLGERQTGFNRDGKGLKFADYYWLFFDVVGLMKVSIDAACRLLPDSKNASSSKRSESLQNYQAQGELSADLNVQFPAEIRIDRLAEFGDILCRGIWESWCERVKQAQKDIPKAKRKIPPELDLTQKLAEYLGLSNEIPAVRQIQSLKKTGGVPLDWYYLAAQYFRKHPGKDFAEILEVMRGMVNHAASLIQPIVDNFQDIPDGWEDLKTYVKRVISLPTGAVFAPETEPFLLELKRYNAAKVTGRGRENVCAMSSSAYTVTEQMESATLFAPQVYSNRQILFNAQAAKRQICSIWSIEIMLRQILMNQTNAVGGDFESRKYRYLYLYPTYFFTPETNKFLQLAYNQFARTRFDAELRKHFITDKQIAKFGIQNYQQVDTLLIKENLNPDDDRTFKISFPEKETLTFFFLGLPPGREPTDTESWVTPAWLALTLPLVLDVKVVASESPVPPFISGADFEETVLFDGEHQAIRSLIKKDTYRLDSILPSSSEQREFSPLNALTAAYCIHLEVNRKKDGDPDWGKLSDLARDLETSPLYVFHYLTKWLRKPKKDKDDKQKTLDAVPVAKIRLYMDLYKYFEPGEETMNQLRKLTELYRRFYRAKSSYAKANAILKPIDEAADVILKIDKALATNTESLTDVVAARLAKLMNNVRRKAAEGKPTLTFVDGKWKPALTSEEERQAVYDFANYFVKEIFEGNFKCDRARLVGTQLNLIRDTCEYLYRLADDEERKNHPVEEPDDIPETEVENAA
;
A
#
# COMPACT_ATOMS: atom_id res chain seq x y z
N MET A 1 9.14 21.78 -30.28
CA MET A 1 9.55 20.86 -31.35
C MET A 1 10.48 19.84 -30.72
N THR A 2 9.90 18.67 -30.46
CA THR A 2 10.46 17.34 -30.75
C THR A 2 11.98 17.24 -30.79
N ASP A 3 12.56 16.63 -29.76
CA ASP A 3 13.26 15.34 -29.84
C ASP A 3 14.21 15.18 -28.63
N PHE A 4 13.81 14.33 -27.70
CA PHE A 4 14.69 13.64 -26.76
C PHE A 4 14.26 12.18 -26.76
N GLU A 5 14.85 11.43 -27.67
CA GLU A 5 14.99 9.98 -27.57
C GLU A 5 15.93 9.70 -26.39
N ASP A 6 15.42 9.06 -25.34
CA ASP A 6 16.22 8.44 -24.28
C ASP A 6 16.00 6.93 -24.39
N ASN A 7 17.10 6.22 -24.70
CA ASN A 7 17.21 4.78 -24.78
C ASN A 7 16.72 4.10 -23.49
N PHE A 8 15.53 3.50 -23.56
CA PHE A 8 15.03 2.45 -22.66
C PHE A 8 14.24 1.41 -23.48
N ASP A 9 14.72 1.09 -24.68
CA ASP A 9 14.26 -0.06 -25.45
C ASP A 9 14.94 -1.31 -24.91
N ASP A 10 14.33 -1.88 -23.88
CA ASP A 10 14.34 -3.32 -23.62
C ASP A 10 12.99 -3.65 -22.93
N LEU A 11 11.91 -3.43 -23.69
CA LEU A 11 10.61 -4.05 -23.46
C LEU A 11 10.51 -5.21 -24.45
N PRO A 12 10.10 -6.43 -24.06
CA PRO A 12 9.87 -7.49 -25.02
C PRO A 12 8.77 -7.04 -26.00
N GLU A 13 9.15 -6.84 -27.26
CA GLU A 13 8.24 -6.68 -28.39
C GLU A 13 7.52 -8.00 -28.64
N ASP A 14 6.54 -8.31 -27.79
CA ASP A 14 5.49 -9.27 -28.13
C ASP A 14 4.21 -8.82 -27.45
N VAL A 15 3.28 -8.33 -28.26
CA VAL A 15 1.90 -8.05 -27.84
C VAL A 15 1.30 -9.38 -27.40
N PRO A 16 0.99 -9.61 -26.10
CA PRO A 16 0.36 -10.85 -25.71
C PRO A 16 -1.05 -10.83 -26.28
N ASN A 17 -1.27 -11.63 -27.32
CA ASN A 17 -2.60 -11.95 -27.76
C ASN A 17 -3.19 -12.87 -26.68
N PHE A 18 -4.08 -12.33 -25.84
CA PHE A 18 -4.69 -13.03 -24.71
C PHE A 18 -5.52 -14.26 -25.13
N ASP A 19 -5.67 -14.48 -26.44
CA ASP A 19 -6.39 -15.59 -27.06
C ASP A 19 -5.47 -16.48 -27.97
N SER A 20 -4.15 -16.28 -28.07
CA SER A 20 -3.26 -17.22 -28.80
C SER A 20 -2.38 -18.04 -27.87
N THR A 21 -2.67 -19.33 -27.83
CA THR A 21 -1.86 -20.40 -27.26
C THR A 21 -0.70 -20.75 -28.19
N ASP A 22 0.51 -20.81 -27.65
CA ASP A 22 1.51 -21.82 -28.03
C ASP A 22 2.16 -22.35 -26.73
N ASP A 23 2.19 -23.68 -26.69
CA ASP A 23 2.94 -24.66 -25.89
C ASP A 23 2.77 -24.78 -24.36
N ASP A 24 2.22 -25.95 -24.00
CA ASP A 24 2.62 -26.88 -22.93
C ASP A 24 3.18 -26.30 -21.63
N ASP A 25 2.28 -26.02 -20.69
CA ASP A 25 2.54 -26.23 -19.27
C ASP A 25 1.31 -26.89 -18.63
N ASP A 26 1.18 -28.20 -18.85
CA ASP A 26 0.39 -29.10 -18.00
C ASP A 26 1.17 -29.38 -16.69
N GLU A 27 1.82 -28.37 -16.12
CA GLU A 27 2.27 -28.41 -14.73
C GLU A 27 1.08 -28.07 -13.84
N SER A 28 0.43 -29.12 -13.33
CA SER A 28 -0.38 -29.01 -12.12
C SER A 28 0.38 -28.14 -11.09
N PRO A 29 -0.26 -27.17 -10.40
CA PRO A 29 0.40 -26.31 -9.44
C PRO A 29 0.78 -27.12 -8.19
N ILE A 30 1.90 -27.84 -8.26
CA ILE A 30 2.53 -28.49 -7.13
C ILE A 30 3.16 -27.37 -6.29
N LYS A 31 2.42 -26.98 -5.24
CA LYS A 31 2.83 -26.22 -4.04
C LYS A 31 4.26 -25.66 -4.05
N LYS A 32 4.53 -24.57 -4.78
CA LYS A 32 5.66 -23.70 -4.43
C LYS A 32 5.32 -23.03 -3.10
N GLU A 33 6.22 -23.13 -2.12
CA GLU A 33 6.09 -22.42 -0.84
C GLU A 33 5.93 -20.91 -1.09
N LEU A 34 5.03 -20.26 -0.37
CA LEU A 34 4.82 -18.81 -0.46
C LEU A 34 6.14 -18.08 -0.13
N LEU A 35 6.52 -17.10 -0.95
CA LEU A 35 7.72 -16.30 -0.74
C LEU A 35 7.67 -15.60 0.63
N THR A 36 6.50 -15.10 1.03
CA THR A 36 6.27 -14.53 2.37
C THR A 36 6.59 -15.51 3.49
N ILE A 37 6.19 -16.77 3.36
CA ILE A 37 6.51 -17.82 4.34
C ILE A 37 8.02 -18.05 4.40
N ARG A 38 8.69 -18.14 3.25
CA ARG A 38 10.15 -18.32 3.19
C ARG A 38 10.89 -17.15 3.84
N LEU A 39 10.49 -15.92 3.55
CA LEU A 39 11.07 -14.71 4.17
C LEU A 39 10.81 -14.68 5.67
N PHE A 40 9.66 -15.16 6.14
CA PHE A 40 9.36 -15.21 7.57
C PHE A 40 10.17 -16.30 8.28
N LYS A 41 10.32 -17.49 7.67
CA LYS A 41 11.25 -18.52 8.19
C LYS A 41 12.66 -17.97 8.35
N GLU A 42 13.14 -17.24 7.33
CA GLU A 42 14.44 -16.57 7.38
C GLU A 42 14.50 -15.52 8.49
N ALA A 43 13.47 -14.69 8.63
CA ALA A 43 13.39 -13.67 9.67
C ALA A 43 13.46 -14.27 11.07
N VAL A 44 12.71 -15.35 11.36
CA VAL A 44 12.77 -16.04 12.66
C VAL A 44 14.18 -16.54 12.97
N LYS A 45 14.87 -17.12 11.98
CA LYS A 45 16.24 -17.64 12.12
C LYS A 45 17.29 -16.54 12.27
N LYS A 46 17.15 -15.43 11.53
CA LYS A 46 18.10 -14.31 11.52
C LYS A 46 17.87 -13.29 12.64
N SER A 47 16.70 -13.30 13.27
CA SER A 47 16.41 -12.37 14.36
C SER A 47 17.39 -12.52 15.51
N ARG A 48 17.81 -11.37 16.03
CA ARG A 48 18.84 -11.30 17.07
C ARG A 48 18.44 -12.13 18.29
N GLY A 49 19.34 -13.00 18.74
CA GLY A 49 19.12 -13.90 19.89
C GLY A 49 18.53 -15.26 19.53
N ASN A 50 18.21 -15.54 18.26
CA ASN A 50 17.61 -16.81 17.83
C ASN A 50 18.62 -17.76 17.15
N GLN A 51 19.88 -17.34 16.97
CA GLN A 51 20.90 -18.16 16.30
C GLN A 51 21.14 -19.46 17.04
N GLY A 52 20.94 -20.59 16.36
CA GLY A 52 21.11 -21.94 16.92
C GLY A 52 19.97 -22.40 17.84
N ASP A 53 18.82 -21.72 17.84
CA ASP A 53 17.65 -22.14 18.61
C ASP A 53 16.83 -23.20 17.87
N ALA A 54 17.05 -24.48 18.21
CA ALA A 54 16.42 -25.63 17.56
C ALA A 54 14.88 -25.65 17.66
N ILE A 55 14.30 -25.10 18.74
CA ILE A 55 12.84 -25.06 18.92
C ILE A 55 12.24 -24.04 17.95
N LEU A 56 12.82 -22.84 17.84
CA LEU A 56 12.37 -21.84 16.89
C LEU A 56 12.60 -22.26 15.43
N GLU A 57 13.68 -23.01 15.15
CA GLU A 57 13.90 -23.60 13.83
C GLU A 57 12.80 -24.59 13.46
N LYS A 58 12.43 -25.51 14.36
CA LYS A 58 11.30 -26.43 14.15
C LYS A 58 9.97 -25.70 14.04
N PHE A 59 9.74 -24.68 14.88
CA PHE A 59 8.52 -23.87 14.82
C PHE A 59 8.40 -23.16 13.47
N ALA A 60 9.47 -22.52 13.00
CA ALA A 60 9.51 -21.86 11.71
C ALA A 60 9.28 -22.84 10.55
N GLU A 61 9.84 -24.05 10.63
CA GLU A 61 9.75 -25.03 9.55
C GLU A 61 8.36 -25.69 9.46
N TYR A 62 7.80 -26.10 10.60
CA TYR A 62 6.63 -26.98 10.65
C TYR A 62 5.33 -26.30 11.12
N VAL A 63 5.41 -25.23 11.91
CA VAL A 63 4.23 -24.61 12.53
C VAL A 63 3.83 -23.32 11.83
N LEU A 64 4.78 -22.39 11.69
CA LEU A 64 4.55 -21.06 11.11
C LEU A 64 3.85 -21.09 9.73
N PRO A 65 4.24 -21.96 8.76
CA PRO A 65 3.61 -21.99 7.45
C PRO A 65 2.13 -22.34 7.51
N ASN A 66 1.78 -23.30 8.37
CA ASN A 66 0.41 -23.78 8.53
C ASN A 66 -0.48 -22.74 9.21
N LEU A 67 0.06 -22.00 10.18
CA LEU A 67 -0.65 -20.88 10.81
C LEU A 67 -1.00 -19.79 9.79
N ILE A 68 -0.01 -19.34 9.00
CA ILE A 68 -0.22 -18.26 8.01
C ILE A 68 -1.22 -18.67 6.93
N GLN A 69 -1.15 -19.90 6.42
CA GLN A 69 -2.03 -20.37 5.35
C GLN A 69 -3.48 -20.57 5.80
N GLN A 70 -3.70 -21.06 7.03
CA GLN A 70 -5.03 -21.42 7.51
C GLN A 70 -5.77 -20.28 8.21
N LEU A 71 -5.04 -19.32 8.78
CA LEU A 71 -5.61 -18.25 9.61
C LEU A 71 -5.58 -16.86 8.96
N ALA A 72 -5.12 -16.74 7.71
CA ALA A 72 -5.09 -15.47 6.99
C ALA A 72 -6.49 -14.85 6.86
N GLY A 73 -6.58 -13.56 7.19
CA GLY A 73 -7.84 -12.81 7.17
C GLY A 73 -8.79 -13.10 8.33
N ALA A 74 -8.45 -14.01 9.25
CA ALA A 74 -9.26 -14.30 10.43
C ALA A 74 -8.98 -13.31 11.57
N THR A 75 -10.02 -12.89 12.29
CA THR A 75 -9.96 -11.90 13.37
C THR A 75 -9.95 -12.58 14.75
N ALA A 76 -8.97 -12.25 15.59
CA ALA A 76 -8.96 -12.60 17.02
C ALA A 76 -9.76 -11.59 17.86
N LYS A 77 -9.77 -10.32 17.41
CA LYS A 77 -10.49 -9.20 18.01
C LYS A 77 -10.99 -8.25 16.92
N GLY A 78 -12.00 -7.46 17.26
CA GLY A 78 -12.62 -6.53 16.32
C GLY A 78 -13.48 -7.27 15.29
N GLY A 79 -13.32 -6.93 14.02
CA GLY A 79 -14.04 -7.54 12.91
C GLY A 79 -15.51 -7.12 12.82
N LYS A 80 -16.28 -7.85 12.01
CA LYS A 80 -17.73 -7.67 11.83
C LYS A 80 -18.53 -7.77 13.13
N PHE A 81 -17.96 -8.35 14.18
CA PHE A 81 -18.59 -8.37 15.50
C PHE A 81 -19.03 -6.97 15.94
N PHE A 82 -18.22 -5.94 15.74
CA PHE A 82 -18.57 -4.58 16.16
C PHE A 82 -19.52 -3.83 15.21
N ASP A 83 -19.60 -4.25 13.94
CA ASP A 83 -20.40 -3.58 12.91
C ASP A 83 -21.77 -4.23 12.71
N VAL A 84 -21.88 -5.54 12.96
CA VAL A 84 -23.11 -6.32 12.73
C VAL A 84 -23.70 -6.80 14.05
N ILE A 85 -22.88 -7.40 14.91
CA ILE A 85 -23.36 -8.12 16.11
C ILE A 85 -23.63 -7.14 17.27
N VAL A 86 -22.69 -6.24 17.54
CA VAL A 86 -22.82 -5.26 18.65
C VAL A 86 -24.07 -4.38 18.53
N PRO A 87 -24.48 -3.87 17.35
CA PRO A 87 -25.76 -3.19 17.20
C PRO A 87 -26.97 -4.04 17.64
N LYS A 88 -27.01 -5.32 17.25
CA LYS A 88 -28.07 -6.26 17.67
C LYS A 88 -28.04 -6.51 19.18
N ILE A 89 -26.85 -6.74 19.76
CA ILE A 89 -26.67 -6.91 21.20
C ILE A 89 -27.09 -5.64 21.97
N ASN A 90 -26.71 -4.47 21.48
CA ASN A 90 -27.04 -3.19 22.11
C ASN A 90 -28.55 -2.91 22.06
N ALA A 91 -29.23 -3.27 20.98
CA ALA A 91 -30.69 -3.20 20.91
C ALA A 91 -31.35 -4.09 21.98
N LYS A 92 -30.85 -5.31 22.17
CA LYS A 92 -31.30 -6.22 23.26
C LYS A 92 -30.98 -5.65 24.64
N ARG A 93 -29.75 -5.19 24.89
CA ARG A 93 -29.34 -4.58 26.18
C ARG A 93 -30.15 -3.33 26.52
N ALA A 94 -30.47 -2.50 25.53
CA ALA A 94 -31.33 -1.33 25.72
C ALA A 94 -32.74 -1.75 26.18
N SER A 95 -33.29 -2.83 25.60
CA SER A 95 -34.58 -3.39 26.06
C SER A 95 -34.52 -3.96 27.49
N GLU A 96 -33.34 -4.36 27.96
CA GLU A 96 -33.08 -4.85 29.32
C GLU A 96 -32.60 -3.75 30.30
N GLY A 97 -32.55 -2.49 29.87
CA GLY A 97 -32.06 -1.37 30.69
C GLY A 97 -30.55 -1.43 31.01
N LYS A 98 -29.76 -2.19 30.23
CA LYS A 98 -28.31 -2.36 30.42
C LYS A 98 -27.52 -1.38 29.54
N PRO A 99 -26.33 -0.93 29.99
CA PRO A 99 -25.46 -0.08 29.18
C PRO A 99 -24.97 -0.82 27.92
N PRO A 100 -24.63 -0.08 26.86
CA PRO A 100 -24.09 -0.65 25.64
C PRO A 100 -22.76 -1.39 25.88
N VAL A 101 -22.38 -2.25 24.95
CA VAL A 101 -21.09 -2.94 24.95
C VAL A 101 -19.95 -1.91 24.89
N ASP A 102 -18.92 -2.13 25.71
CA ASP A 102 -17.70 -1.33 25.74
C ASP A 102 -16.89 -1.50 24.43
N ARG A 103 -16.49 -0.37 23.83
CA ARG A 103 -15.73 -0.34 22.57
C ARG A 103 -14.22 -0.22 22.76
N ARG A 104 -13.68 -0.19 23.99
CA ARG A 104 -12.23 -0.08 24.24
C ARG A 104 -11.40 -1.18 23.57
N ASN A 105 -12.00 -2.33 23.23
CA ASN A 105 -11.38 -3.46 22.52
C ASN A 105 -11.94 -3.67 21.11
N ALA A 106 -12.48 -2.62 20.48
CA ALA A 106 -13.05 -2.69 19.14
C ALA A 106 -11.99 -2.70 18.01
N GLY A 107 -10.72 -2.44 18.33
CA GLY A 107 -9.63 -2.47 17.36
C GLY A 107 -9.36 -3.86 16.82
N ASP A 108 -9.35 -3.98 15.50
CA ASP A 108 -9.08 -5.22 14.77
C ASP A 108 -7.71 -5.79 15.13
N GLN A 109 -7.71 -7.09 15.37
CA GLN A 109 -6.50 -7.89 15.49
C GLN A 109 -6.67 -9.20 14.75
N SER A 110 -5.74 -9.56 13.87
CA SER A 110 -5.75 -10.87 13.23
C SER A 110 -5.34 -11.97 14.21
N ILE A 111 -5.78 -13.20 13.94
CA ILE A 111 -5.37 -14.36 14.76
C ILE A 111 -3.88 -14.62 14.62
N VAL A 112 -3.31 -14.48 13.43
CA VAL A 112 -1.87 -14.65 13.21
C VAL A 112 -1.07 -13.66 14.04
N ALA A 113 -1.42 -12.37 13.99
CA ALA A 113 -0.76 -11.35 14.81
C ALA A 113 -0.95 -11.63 16.30
N HIS A 114 -2.14 -11.99 16.76
CA HIS A 114 -2.40 -12.34 18.17
C HIS A 114 -1.45 -13.44 18.66
N LEU A 115 -1.35 -14.54 17.92
CA LEU A 115 -0.50 -15.68 18.27
C LEU A 115 1.00 -15.34 18.17
N LEU A 116 1.45 -14.68 17.11
CA LEU A 116 2.89 -14.40 16.96
C LEU A 116 3.37 -13.30 17.92
N ASN A 117 2.55 -12.27 18.14
CA ASN A 117 2.88 -11.15 19.01
C ASN A 117 2.85 -11.51 20.49
N GLY A 118 2.11 -12.54 20.92
CA GLY A 118 2.22 -13.07 22.27
C GLY A 118 3.29 -14.15 22.44
N LEU A 119 3.57 -14.95 21.40
CA LEU A 119 4.53 -16.04 21.48
C LEU A 119 5.98 -15.53 21.59
N PHE A 120 6.44 -14.72 20.63
CA PHE A 120 7.84 -14.33 20.54
C PHE A 120 8.37 -13.54 21.77
N PRO A 121 7.66 -12.53 22.33
CA PRO A 121 8.19 -11.82 23.50
C PRO A 121 8.25 -12.73 24.73
N THR A 122 7.24 -13.59 24.94
CA THR A 122 7.27 -14.57 26.04
C THR A 122 8.39 -15.59 25.85
N TYR A 123 8.61 -16.08 24.63
CA TYR A 123 9.71 -16.99 24.34
C TYR A 123 11.07 -16.36 24.66
N ARG A 124 11.28 -15.09 24.27
CA ARG A 124 12.50 -14.34 24.60
C ARG A 124 12.70 -14.18 26.11
N ILE A 125 11.62 -13.93 26.85
CA ILE A 125 11.65 -13.90 28.32
C ILE A 125 12.04 -15.27 28.88
N ILE A 126 11.45 -16.37 28.39
CA ILE A 126 11.80 -17.74 28.79
C ILE A 126 13.30 -17.98 28.62
N LYS A 127 13.86 -17.70 27.43
CA LYS A 127 15.30 -17.88 27.16
C LYS A 127 16.19 -17.04 28.08
N LYS A 128 15.80 -15.78 28.33
CA LYS A 128 16.55 -14.90 29.25
C LYS A 128 16.52 -15.44 30.69
N LEU A 129 15.38 -15.97 31.13
CA LEU A 129 15.22 -16.52 32.48
C LEU A 129 15.93 -17.88 32.66
N GLN A 130 15.95 -18.73 31.62
CA GLN A 130 16.70 -19.99 31.64
C GLN A 130 18.22 -19.77 31.77
N THR A 131 18.72 -18.69 31.17
CA THR A 131 20.15 -18.32 31.20
C THR A 131 20.53 -17.40 32.37
N ALA A 132 19.57 -16.97 33.19
CA ALA A 132 19.83 -16.12 34.36
C ALA A 132 20.79 -16.79 35.35
N THR A 133 21.67 -16.01 35.98
CA THR A 133 22.62 -16.50 37.00
C THR A 133 21.88 -17.03 38.23
N GLU A 134 20.90 -16.27 38.71
CA GLU A 134 20.04 -16.65 39.83
C GLU A 134 18.90 -17.59 39.38
N THR A 135 18.43 -18.43 40.30
CA THR A 135 17.32 -19.37 40.02
C THR A 135 15.96 -18.66 40.05
N ASN A 136 15.05 -19.08 39.17
CA ASN A 136 13.67 -18.59 39.07
C ASN A 136 12.73 -19.74 38.66
N PRO A 137 11.39 -19.58 38.77
CA PRO A 137 10.43 -20.62 38.41
C PRO A 137 10.61 -21.20 37.00
N VAL A 138 10.86 -20.36 35.99
CA VAL A 138 11.05 -20.81 34.60
C VAL A 138 12.30 -21.67 34.49
N LYS A 139 13.44 -21.24 35.03
CA LYS A 139 14.70 -22.00 35.01
C LYS A 139 14.60 -23.36 35.73
N ARG A 140 13.75 -23.48 36.74
CA ARG A 140 13.55 -24.73 37.50
C ARG A 140 12.62 -25.72 36.83
N ASN A 141 11.61 -25.22 36.13
CA ASN A 141 10.44 -26.01 35.74
C ASN A 141 10.23 -26.08 34.21
N CYS A 142 10.98 -25.31 33.42
CA CYS A 142 10.81 -25.26 31.96
C CYS A 142 12.10 -25.65 31.24
N GLU A 143 12.18 -26.91 30.82
CA GLU A 143 13.17 -27.40 29.86
C GLU A 143 12.56 -27.41 28.44
N GLU A 144 13.22 -28.06 27.48
CA GLU A 144 12.79 -28.05 26.07
C GLU A 144 11.36 -28.58 25.88
N LEU A 145 11.02 -29.72 26.50
CA LEU A 145 9.68 -30.32 26.38
C LEU A 145 8.59 -29.37 26.90
N GLN A 146 8.77 -28.80 28.08
CA GLN A 146 7.79 -27.90 28.69
C GLN A 146 7.62 -26.62 27.87
N VAL A 147 8.70 -26.12 27.24
CA VAL A 147 8.62 -25.00 26.29
C VAL A 147 7.81 -25.40 25.06
N CYS A 148 8.00 -26.60 24.49
CA CYS A 148 7.17 -27.10 23.39
C CYS A 148 5.69 -27.22 23.78
N ILE A 149 5.38 -27.71 24.99
CA ILE A 149 4.01 -27.78 25.51
C ILE A 149 3.42 -26.37 25.69
N PHE A 150 4.19 -25.41 26.20
CA PHE A 150 3.77 -24.01 26.26
C PHE A 150 3.40 -23.48 24.87
N ILE A 151 4.24 -23.69 23.86
CA ILE A 151 3.98 -23.23 22.49
C ILE A 151 2.68 -23.84 21.96
N ALA A 152 2.48 -25.15 22.10
CA ALA A 152 1.26 -25.82 21.65
C ALA A 152 0.01 -25.30 22.39
N SER A 153 0.08 -25.21 23.72
CA SER A 153 -1.01 -24.70 24.56
C SER A 153 -1.37 -23.25 24.25
N TYR A 154 -0.37 -22.39 23.98
CA TYR A 154 -0.62 -21.01 23.60
C TYR A 154 -1.16 -20.89 22.18
N VAL A 155 -0.63 -21.64 21.20
CA VAL A 155 -1.18 -21.60 19.83
C VAL A 155 -2.66 -21.99 19.81
N LEU A 156 -3.07 -22.90 20.71
CA LEU A 156 -4.43 -23.39 20.81
C LEU A 156 -5.26 -22.68 21.89
N HIS A 157 -4.76 -21.63 22.55
CA HIS A 157 -5.46 -21.04 23.70
C HIS A 157 -6.82 -20.44 23.36
N ASP A 158 -7.03 -19.93 22.15
CA ASP A 158 -8.28 -19.31 21.69
C ASP A 158 -8.82 -20.03 20.45
N TYR A 159 -8.77 -21.37 20.45
CA TYR A 159 -9.15 -22.18 19.30
C TYR A 159 -10.60 -21.99 18.84
N GLU A 160 -11.48 -21.50 19.72
CA GLU A 160 -12.88 -21.20 19.40
C GLU A 160 -13.04 -20.06 18.39
N LYS A 161 -11.99 -19.24 18.21
CA LYS A 161 -11.95 -18.14 17.24
C LYS A 161 -11.48 -18.59 15.85
N PHE A 162 -11.02 -19.84 15.70
CA PHE A 162 -10.54 -20.31 14.40
C PHE A 162 -11.68 -20.40 13.38
N PRO A 163 -11.42 -20.03 12.10
CA PRO A 163 -12.47 -19.89 11.09
C PRO A 163 -13.21 -21.21 10.79
N ASP A 164 -12.56 -22.37 11.00
CA ASP A 164 -13.16 -23.67 10.75
C ASP A 164 -13.84 -24.29 11.99
N TYR A 165 -13.77 -23.65 13.17
CA TYR A 165 -14.33 -24.21 14.40
C TYR A 165 -15.85 -24.34 14.35
N ARG A 166 -16.56 -23.32 13.86
CA ARG A 166 -18.03 -23.37 13.65
C ARG A 166 -18.43 -24.54 12.76
N THR A 167 -17.77 -24.68 11.61
CA THR A 167 -18.05 -25.77 10.67
C THR A 167 -17.76 -27.13 11.30
N TRP A 168 -16.68 -27.23 12.09
CA TRP A 168 -16.34 -28.45 12.82
C TRP A 168 -17.40 -28.79 13.88
N LEU A 169 -17.88 -27.82 14.65
CA LEU A 169 -18.95 -28.03 15.64
C LEU A 169 -20.21 -28.58 14.98
N ILE A 170 -20.69 -27.95 13.90
CA ILE A 170 -21.88 -28.40 13.17
C ILE A 170 -21.69 -29.83 12.63
N ALA A 171 -20.51 -30.14 12.08
CA ALA A 171 -20.22 -31.47 11.55
C ALA A 171 -20.11 -32.57 12.61
N ASN A 172 -19.81 -32.21 13.87
CA ASN A 172 -19.64 -33.13 14.99
C ASN A 172 -20.79 -33.04 16.01
N ASP A 173 -21.88 -32.38 15.64
CA ASP A 173 -23.07 -32.24 16.47
C ASP A 173 -23.97 -33.46 16.34
N SER A 174 -23.76 -34.45 17.21
CA SER A 174 -24.60 -35.65 17.25
C SER A 174 -26.05 -35.39 17.69
N GLU A 175 -26.34 -34.21 18.28
CA GLU A 175 -27.65 -33.87 18.85
C GLU A 175 -28.43 -32.83 18.03
N GLY A 176 -27.84 -32.27 16.97
CA GLY A 176 -28.48 -31.28 16.08
C GLY A 176 -28.77 -29.93 16.73
N LYS A 177 -28.11 -29.59 17.84
CA LYS A 177 -28.22 -28.32 18.57
C LYS A 177 -27.74 -27.10 17.78
N PHE A 178 -26.75 -27.28 16.91
CA PHE A 178 -25.93 -26.22 16.34
C PHE A 178 -26.29 -25.89 14.88
N SER A 179 -27.05 -26.76 14.20
CA SER A 179 -27.44 -26.59 12.79
C SER A 179 -28.41 -25.43 12.52
N ASN A 180 -29.19 -25.01 13.53
CA ASN A 180 -30.22 -23.97 13.41
C ASN A 180 -29.95 -22.73 14.29
N GLY A 181 -28.75 -22.61 14.87
CA GLY A 181 -28.38 -21.51 15.76
C GLY A 181 -28.10 -20.21 15.00
N ASP A 182 -28.49 -19.07 15.60
CA ASP A 182 -28.03 -17.75 15.13
C ASP A 182 -26.59 -17.52 15.61
N TRP A 183 -25.63 -18.01 14.83
CA TRP A 183 -24.21 -17.91 15.12
C TRP A 183 -23.67 -16.47 15.17
N GLU A 184 -24.46 -15.49 14.71
CA GLU A 184 -24.11 -14.08 14.88
C GLU A 184 -24.41 -13.60 16.31
N LEU A 185 -25.41 -14.17 16.99
CA LEU A 185 -25.75 -13.84 18.38
C LEU A 185 -25.09 -14.77 19.38
N ASP A 186 -24.97 -16.06 19.04
CA ASP A 186 -24.41 -17.12 19.88
C ASP A 186 -23.09 -17.62 19.27
N THR A 187 -22.04 -16.81 19.40
CA THR A 187 -20.70 -17.15 18.89
C THR A 187 -20.18 -18.45 19.53
N PRO A 188 -19.47 -19.30 18.77
CA PRO A 188 -18.91 -20.56 19.30
C PRO A 188 -18.07 -20.35 20.55
N LYS A 189 -18.21 -21.26 21.52
CA LYS A 189 -17.40 -21.30 22.73
C LYS A 189 -16.64 -22.61 22.85
N LYS A 190 -15.61 -22.63 23.70
CA LYS A 190 -14.84 -23.84 24.00
C LYS A 190 -15.71 -24.94 24.63
N GLU A 191 -16.65 -24.54 25.50
CA GLU A 191 -17.57 -25.44 26.22
C GLU A 191 -18.56 -26.17 25.29
N ASP A 192 -18.76 -25.67 24.07
CA ASP A 192 -19.65 -26.29 23.07
C ASP A 192 -19.02 -27.54 22.43
N ALA A 193 -17.70 -27.72 22.55
CA ALA A 193 -17.02 -28.85 21.93
C ALA A 193 -17.32 -30.18 22.65
N PRO A 194 -17.70 -31.24 21.91
CA PRO A 194 -17.87 -32.57 22.49
C PRO A 194 -16.55 -33.11 23.05
N ASN A 195 -16.64 -34.01 24.03
CA ASN A 195 -15.48 -34.65 24.68
C ASN A 195 -14.40 -33.65 25.13
N LEU A 196 -14.84 -32.51 25.68
CA LEU A 196 -13.97 -31.43 26.18
C LEU A 196 -13.02 -30.85 25.11
N GLY A 197 -13.37 -30.97 23.82
CA GLY A 197 -12.54 -30.45 22.73
C GLY A 197 -11.39 -31.33 22.27
N ARG A 198 -11.17 -32.52 22.86
CA ARG A 198 -10.06 -33.42 22.50
C ARG A 198 -9.94 -33.69 21.00
N GLY A 199 -11.07 -33.93 20.32
CA GLY A 199 -11.08 -34.19 18.88
C GLY A 199 -10.60 -32.99 18.04
N TYR A 200 -11.03 -31.78 18.39
CA TYR A 200 -10.61 -30.57 17.69
C TYR A 200 -9.16 -30.21 17.99
N ILE A 201 -8.72 -30.32 19.25
CA ILE A 201 -7.32 -30.12 19.66
C ILE A 201 -6.40 -31.11 18.92
N THR A 202 -6.76 -32.39 18.87
CA THR A 202 -6.03 -33.42 18.12
C THR A 202 -5.90 -33.03 16.65
N LYS A 203 -7.01 -32.62 16.02
CA LYS A 203 -7.02 -32.15 14.64
C LYS A 203 -6.07 -30.95 14.47
N LYS A 204 -6.12 -29.96 15.36
CA LYS A 204 -5.28 -28.75 15.27
C LYS A 204 -3.80 -28.96 15.57
N ILE A 205 -3.45 -29.92 16.42
CA ILE A 205 -2.06 -30.34 16.61
C ILE A 205 -1.47 -30.89 15.30
N LEU A 206 -2.28 -31.62 14.52
CA LEU A 206 -1.87 -32.16 13.23
C LEU A 206 -1.90 -31.07 12.14
N ASP A 207 -3.00 -30.32 12.01
CA ASP A 207 -3.19 -29.28 11.01
C ASP A 207 -2.08 -28.20 11.08
N PHE A 208 -1.65 -27.83 12.29
CA PHE A 208 -0.60 -26.84 12.51
C PHE A 208 0.80 -27.44 12.67
N GLY A 209 0.99 -28.74 12.52
CA GLY A 209 2.32 -29.34 12.65
C GLY A 209 2.92 -29.29 14.07
N LEU A 210 2.12 -29.05 15.11
CA LEU A 210 2.58 -28.95 16.50
C LEU A 210 3.16 -30.27 17.03
N HIS A 211 2.74 -31.41 16.48
CA HIS A 211 3.30 -32.73 16.81
C HIS A 211 4.82 -32.83 16.54
N TYR A 212 5.37 -32.09 15.57
CA TYR A 212 6.82 -32.04 15.33
C TYR A 212 7.60 -31.36 16.48
N LEU A 213 6.95 -30.50 17.26
CA LEU A 213 7.53 -29.90 18.46
C LEU A 213 7.38 -30.80 19.69
N LEU A 214 6.24 -31.47 19.82
CA LEU A 214 5.88 -32.27 20.99
C LEU A 214 6.53 -33.67 21.01
N GLY A 215 6.98 -34.19 19.86
CA GLY A 215 7.62 -35.50 19.75
C GLY A 215 6.62 -36.66 19.58
N ASP A 216 7.12 -37.89 19.65
CA ASP A 216 6.33 -39.10 19.36
C ASP A 216 5.20 -39.35 20.36
N ASP A 217 5.35 -38.90 21.60
CA ASP A 217 4.38 -39.07 22.69
C ASP A 217 3.36 -37.92 22.79
N TRP A 218 3.19 -37.12 21.74
CA TRP A 218 2.38 -35.88 21.81
C TRP A 218 0.93 -36.10 22.25
N GLN A 219 0.37 -37.28 21.99
CA GLN A 219 -0.99 -37.65 22.37
C GLN A 219 -1.17 -37.71 23.90
N ASP A 220 -0.11 -38.01 24.65
CA ASP A 220 -0.15 -38.03 26.12
C ASP A 220 -0.45 -36.65 26.70
N PHE A 221 -0.06 -35.58 25.99
CA PHE A 221 -0.17 -34.20 26.47
C PHE A 221 -1.50 -33.52 26.10
N ILE A 222 -2.43 -34.19 25.39
CA ILE A 222 -3.68 -33.57 24.93
C ILE A 222 -4.48 -32.99 26.11
N ASP A 223 -4.63 -33.76 27.19
CA ASP A 223 -5.39 -33.32 28.35
C ASP A 223 -4.68 -32.18 29.09
N ASP A 224 -3.35 -32.20 29.19
CA ASP A 224 -2.56 -31.09 29.75
C ASP A 224 -2.65 -29.82 28.90
N ILE A 225 -2.63 -29.95 27.57
CA ILE A 225 -2.82 -28.83 26.64
C ILE A 225 -4.20 -28.19 26.84
N ILE A 226 -5.26 -29.00 26.94
CA ILE A 226 -6.61 -28.53 27.25
C ILE A 226 -6.65 -27.81 28.60
N GLU A 227 -6.07 -28.39 29.65
CA GLU A 227 -6.03 -27.77 30.98
C GLU A 227 -5.30 -26.42 30.96
N ILE A 228 -4.14 -26.33 30.29
CA ILE A 228 -3.33 -25.10 30.25
C ILE A 228 -4.04 -24.01 29.42
N SER A 229 -4.52 -24.37 28.22
CA SER A 229 -5.19 -23.45 27.27
C SER A 229 -6.51 -22.87 27.80
N ASN A 230 -7.23 -23.60 28.65
CA ASN A 230 -8.52 -23.17 29.20
C ASN A 230 -8.40 -22.41 30.54
N ASN A 231 -7.23 -22.41 31.18
CA ASN A 231 -7.04 -21.81 32.50
C ASN A 231 -6.08 -20.61 32.53
N SER A 232 -5.70 -20.08 31.37
CA SER A 232 -4.83 -18.90 31.23
C SER A 232 -5.54 -17.58 31.56
N GLY A 233 -6.88 -17.54 31.59
CA GLY A 233 -7.67 -16.36 31.93
C GLY A 233 -7.91 -16.14 33.43
N VAL A 234 -8.85 -15.25 33.78
CA VAL A 234 -9.34 -15.08 35.15
C VAL A 234 -10.87 -15.16 35.20
N LYS A 235 -11.40 -15.73 36.30
CA LYS A 235 -12.84 -15.82 36.58
C LYS A 235 -13.62 -16.56 35.49
N HIS A 236 -14.20 -15.83 34.55
CA HIS A 236 -15.05 -16.36 33.48
C HIS A 236 -14.24 -16.94 32.32
N ASP A 237 -12.96 -16.58 32.24
CA ASP A 237 -12.02 -17.05 31.21
C ASP A 237 -11.14 -18.22 31.71
N SER A 238 -11.51 -18.83 32.84
CA SER A 238 -10.80 -19.98 33.44
C SER A 238 -11.79 -21.10 33.75
N ASP A 239 -11.51 -22.32 33.29
CA ASP A 239 -12.36 -23.49 33.48
C ASP A 239 -11.79 -24.48 34.52
N LEU A 240 -11.97 -24.14 35.79
CA LEU A 240 -11.52 -24.96 36.92
C LEU A 240 -12.32 -26.27 37.08
N GLY A 241 -13.37 -26.48 36.27
CA GLY A 241 -14.25 -27.66 36.33
C GLY A 241 -13.85 -28.79 35.37
N LEU A 242 -12.77 -28.64 34.60
CA LEU A 242 -12.36 -29.61 33.58
C LEU A 242 -12.05 -31.00 34.16
N ALA A 243 -11.28 -31.07 35.26
CA ALA A 243 -10.97 -32.33 35.93
C ALA A 243 -12.25 -33.06 36.40
N THR A 244 -13.21 -32.34 36.97
CA THR A 244 -14.51 -32.89 37.40
C THR A 244 -15.33 -33.44 36.23
N ARG A 245 -15.17 -32.87 35.03
CA ARG A 245 -15.82 -33.33 33.79
C ARG A 245 -15.05 -34.44 33.06
N GLY A 246 -13.99 -34.98 33.67
CA GLY A 246 -13.27 -36.14 33.16
C GLY A 246 -11.99 -35.84 32.36
N LEU A 247 -11.41 -34.65 32.52
CA LEU A 247 -10.05 -34.37 32.05
C LEU A 247 -9.02 -35.09 32.94
N LYS A 248 -8.06 -35.80 32.34
CA LYS A 248 -7.05 -36.63 33.02
C LYS A 248 -5.66 -36.16 32.61
N THR A 249 -5.17 -35.16 33.32
CA THR A 249 -3.81 -34.64 33.12
C THR A 249 -2.76 -35.57 33.73
N LEU A 250 -1.54 -35.52 33.20
CA LEU A 250 -0.41 -36.28 33.76
C LEU A 250 -0.02 -35.75 35.15
N ASP A 251 0.61 -36.58 35.97
CA ASP A 251 1.17 -36.17 37.27
C ASP A 251 2.49 -36.91 37.49
N ASP A 252 3.41 -36.69 36.56
CA ASP A 252 4.78 -37.23 36.56
C ASP A 252 5.82 -36.12 36.38
N GLU A 253 7.10 -36.50 36.31
CA GLU A 253 8.22 -35.55 36.20
C GLU A 253 8.18 -34.69 34.92
N ARG A 254 7.43 -35.08 33.89
CA ARG A 254 7.28 -34.31 32.64
C ARG A 254 6.39 -33.09 32.85
N ILE A 255 5.30 -33.21 33.63
CA ILE A 255 4.31 -32.12 33.78
C ILE A 255 3.46 -32.22 35.07
N ASP A 256 4.12 -32.16 36.22
CA ASP A 256 3.42 -32.08 37.50
C ASP A 256 2.62 -30.77 37.68
N SER A 257 1.84 -30.68 38.76
CA SER A 257 1.03 -29.49 39.08
C SER A 257 1.81 -28.18 39.16
N ARG A 258 3.09 -28.20 39.56
CA ARG A 258 3.94 -27.00 39.68
C ARG A 258 4.40 -26.53 38.31
N ILE A 259 4.84 -27.46 37.45
CA ILE A 259 5.20 -27.20 36.06
C ILE A 259 3.98 -26.65 35.32
N ARG A 260 2.83 -27.32 35.44
CA ARG A 260 1.58 -26.89 34.80
C ARG A 260 1.19 -25.47 35.18
N GLN A 261 1.31 -25.08 36.45
CA GLN A 261 1.02 -23.73 36.90
C GLN A 261 1.95 -22.68 36.26
N VAL A 262 3.24 -22.99 36.07
CA VAL A 262 4.17 -22.11 35.35
C VAL A 262 3.77 -21.99 33.88
N LEU A 263 3.36 -23.09 33.24
CA LEU A 263 2.89 -23.06 31.84
C LEU A 263 1.61 -22.24 31.68
N ILE A 264 0.66 -22.36 32.62
CA ILE A 264 -0.55 -21.51 32.66
C ILE A 264 -0.14 -20.03 32.77
N ASP A 265 0.77 -19.68 33.69
CA ASP A 265 1.24 -18.30 33.85
C ASP A 265 1.94 -17.76 32.59
N LEU A 266 2.66 -18.63 31.85
CA LEU A 266 3.31 -18.27 30.58
C LEU A 266 2.29 -18.06 29.45
N VAL A 267 1.26 -18.91 29.33
CA VAL A 267 0.16 -18.71 28.38
C VAL A 267 -0.60 -17.43 28.72
N SER A 268 -0.88 -17.16 30.01
CA SER A 268 -1.46 -15.89 30.45
C SER A 268 -0.60 -14.69 30.08
N LEU A 269 0.73 -14.80 30.21
CA LEU A 269 1.66 -13.73 29.86
C LEU A 269 1.62 -13.44 28.36
N SER A 270 1.65 -14.48 27.51
CA SER A 270 1.55 -14.35 26.06
C SER A 270 0.22 -13.72 25.62
N ASP A 271 -0.91 -14.18 26.16
CA ASP A 271 -2.22 -13.58 25.85
C ASP A 271 -2.27 -12.11 26.28
N LEU A 272 -1.75 -11.76 27.47
CA LEU A 272 -1.72 -10.37 27.93
C LEU A 272 -0.85 -9.45 27.05
N PHE A 273 0.30 -9.93 26.57
CA PHE A 273 1.09 -9.17 25.60
C PHE A 273 0.28 -8.88 24.34
N ALA A 274 -0.33 -9.90 23.74
CA ALA A 274 -1.11 -9.76 22.52
C ALA A 274 -2.39 -8.93 22.71
N SER A 275 -2.94 -8.88 23.92
CA SER A 275 -4.27 -8.33 24.17
C SER A 275 -4.32 -6.93 24.77
N VAL A 276 -3.33 -6.55 25.58
CA VAL A 276 -3.36 -5.32 26.39
C VAL A 276 -2.45 -4.23 25.82
N VAL A 277 -1.30 -4.59 25.27
CA VAL A 277 -0.28 -3.62 24.87
C VAL A 277 -0.63 -3.00 23.51
N LYS A 278 -1.12 -1.76 23.52
CA LYS A 278 -1.45 -0.96 22.32
C LYS A 278 -0.51 0.23 22.15
N HIS A 279 -0.01 0.74 23.26
CA HIS A 279 1.03 1.76 23.36
C HIS A 279 2.15 1.28 24.31
N PRO A 280 3.39 1.80 24.19
CA PRO A 280 4.50 1.36 25.02
C PRO A 280 4.23 1.44 26.53
N ARG A 281 3.50 2.46 26.97
CA ARG A 281 3.14 2.70 28.39
C ARG A 281 2.20 1.66 29.00
N ASP A 282 1.48 0.89 28.18
CA ASP A 282 0.45 -0.02 28.68
C ASP A 282 1.05 -1.16 29.52
N VAL A 283 2.34 -1.44 29.33
CA VAL A 283 3.11 -2.48 30.04
C VAL A 283 3.25 -2.24 31.54
N GLU A 284 3.02 -1.01 32.01
CA GLU A 284 3.04 -0.68 33.44
C GLU A 284 1.73 -0.99 34.15
N THR A 285 0.66 -1.27 33.40
CA THR A 285 -0.69 -1.40 33.94
C THR A 285 -1.17 -2.85 33.98
N GLY A 286 -2.11 -3.14 34.89
CA GLY A 286 -2.79 -4.43 34.94
C GLY A 286 -1.95 -5.58 35.52
N ARG A 287 -2.14 -6.79 34.97
CA ARG A 287 -1.55 -8.05 35.48
C ARG A 287 -0.13 -8.33 34.98
N LEU A 288 0.29 -7.67 33.89
CA LEU A 288 1.55 -7.94 33.20
C LEU A 288 2.78 -7.79 34.14
N PRO A 289 2.93 -6.69 34.93
CA PRO A 289 4.10 -6.53 35.82
C PRO A 289 4.18 -7.61 36.90
N ASN A 290 3.03 -8.03 37.42
CA ASN A 290 2.94 -9.05 38.47
C ASN A 290 3.31 -10.44 37.96
N LEU A 291 2.88 -10.80 36.74
CA LEU A 291 3.27 -12.08 36.13
C LEU A 291 4.76 -12.13 35.81
N ILE A 292 5.31 -11.06 35.24
CA ILE A 292 6.76 -10.96 35.00
C ILE A 292 7.54 -11.10 36.31
N SER A 293 7.11 -10.40 37.35
CA SER A 293 7.72 -10.50 38.68
C SER A 293 7.66 -11.91 39.25
N LYS A 294 6.51 -12.59 39.14
CA LYS A 294 6.31 -13.98 39.61
C LYS A 294 7.19 -14.97 38.85
N LEU A 295 7.15 -14.95 37.52
CA LEU A 295 7.89 -15.87 36.65
C LEU A 295 9.40 -15.68 36.73
N SER A 296 9.85 -14.44 36.91
CA SER A 296 11.27 -14.10 37.02
C SER A 296 11.83 -14.10 38.44
N ASN A 297 11.00 -14.31 39.46
CA ASN A 297 11.38 -14.09 40.86
C ASN A 297 11.97 -12.68 41.09
N HIS A 298 11.31 -11.65 40.53
CA HIS A 298 11.69 -10.23 40.60
C HIS A 298 13.07 -9.86 39.99
N GLN A 299 13.64 -10.73 39.14
CA GLN A 299 14.95 -10.48 38.51
C GLN A 299 14.86 -9.48 37.35
N VAL A 300 13.71 -9.41 36.67
CA VAL A 300 13.49 -8.53 35.53
C VAL A 300 12.18 -7.77 35.67
N LYS A 301 12.09 -6.64 34.96
CA LYS A 301 10.91 -5.78 34.86
C LYS A 301 10.73 -5.29 33.42
N LEU A 302 9.52 -4.84 33.09
CA LEU A 302 9.26 -4.15 31.83
C LEU A 302 9.51 -2.65 31.98
N THR A 303 9.96 -2.03 30.91
CA THR A 303 10.21 -0.59 30.78
C THR A 303 10.02 -0.19 29.32
N TYR A 304 9.94 1.11 29.03
CA TYR A 304 9.70 1.56 27.67
C TYR A 304 10.32 2.93 27.40
N HIS A 305 10.31 3.35 26.14
CA HIS A 305 10.26 4.76 25.76
C HIS A 305 9.06 4.97 24.84
N SER A 306 8.49 6.17 24.82
CA SER A 306 7.42 6.53 23.90
C SER A 306 7.60 7.92 23.30
N LEU A 307 7.02 8.11 22.12
CA LEU A 307 7.01 9.35 21.35
C LEU A 307 5.58 9.91 21.30
N SER A 308 5.44 11.23 21.38
CA SER A 308 4.13 11.90 21.28
C SER A 308 3.67 12.17 19.85
N GLU A 309 4.50 11.88 18.84
CA GLU A 309 4.24 12.18 17.43
C GLU A 309 4.82 11.12 16.49
N ASN A 310 4.17 10.89 15.35
CA ASN A 310 4.69 10.12 14.22
C ASN A 310 4.83 11.02 12.98
N ARG A 311 6.05 11.22 12.49
CA ARG A 311 6.37 12.06 11.32
C ARG A 311 6.85 11.26 10.10
N GLY A 312 7.22 10.00 10.28
CA GLY A 312 7.82 9.16 9.23
C GLY A 312 9.30 8.85 9.50
N VAL A 313 10.20 9.41 8.69
CA VAL A 313 11.63 9.06 8.73
C VAL A 313 12.26 9.48 10.06
N LEU A 314 11.98 10.71 10.51
CA LEU A 314 12.49 11.23 11.77
C LEU A 314 12.07 10.36 12.95
N THR A 315 10.84 9.85 12.97
CA THR A 315 10.33 8.95 14.03
C THR A 315 11.17 7.69 14.15
N ASN A 316 11.53 7.05 13.03
CA ASN A 316 12.43 5.89 13.05
C ASN A 316 13.83 6.25 13.58
N ILE A 317 14.37 7.41 13.22
CA ILE A 317 15.67 7.86 13.74
C ILE A 317 15.61 8.09 15.25
N LEU A 318 14.54 8.71 15.76
CA LEU A 318 14.34 8.92 17.20
C LEU A 318 14.25 7.59 17.95
N ASN A 319 13.43 6.65 17.47
CA ASN A 319 13.27 5.34 18.11
C ASN A 319 14.59 4.56 18.13
N ASN A 320 15.37 4.58 17.06
CA ASN A 320 16.67 3.91 17.04
C ASN A 320 17.69 4.61 17.95
N SER A 321 17.73 5.95 17.99
CA SER A 321 18.63 6.69 18.88
C SER A 321 18.30 6.44 20.36
N LEU A 322 17.01 6.33 20.68
CA LEU A 322 16.56 5.94 22.02
C LEU A 322 16.92 4.50 22.35
N SER A 323 16.75 3.59 21.40
CA SER A 323 17.13 2.17 21.59
C SER A 323 18.63 2.02 21.87
N GLU A 324 19.49 2.77 21.16
CA GLU A 324 20.94 2.79 21.41
C GLU A 324 21.32 3.37 22.77
N ALA A 325 20.51 4.29 23.31
CA ALA A 325 20.71 4.84 24.65
C ALA A 325 20.39 3.84 25.77
N HIS A 326 19.73 2.71 25.47
CA HIS A 326 19.47 1.61 26.41
C HIS A 326 20.60 0.56 26.31
N PRO A 327 21.48 0.42 27.32
CA PRO A 327 22.61 -0.51 27.23
C PRO A 327 22.15 -1.97 27.13
N GLU A 328 22.61 -2.67 26.10
CA GLU A 328 22.16 -4.03 25.75
C GLU A 328 22.44 -5.08 26.84
N GLU A 329 23.41 -4.83 27.71
CA GLU A 329 23.70 -5.66 28.89
C GLU A 329 22.49 -5.74 29.85
N PHE A 330 21.77 -4.64 29.98
CA PHE A 330 20.69 -4.48 30.95
C PHE A 330 19.30 -4.47 30.32
N TYR A 331 19.20 -4.10 29.05
CA TYR A 331 17.94 -3.88 28.34
C TYR A 331 17.87 -4.76 27.10
N THR A 332 16.75 -5.46 26.92
CA THR A 332 16.47 -6.28 25.74
C THR A 332 15.17 -5.80 25.10
N PRO A 333 15.19 -5.27 23.86
CA PRO A 333 13.97 -4.84 23.19
C PRO A 333 13.05 -6.03 22.90
N LEU A 334 11.76 -5.86 23.18
CA LEU A 334 10.74 -6.89 23.01
C LEU A 334 9.69 -6.50 21.97
N LEU A 335 9.17 -5.26 22.04
CA LEU A 335 8.04 -4.83 21.23
C LEU A 335 8.38 -3.50 20.55
N TYR A 336 8.21 -3.43 19.23
CA TYR A 336 8.41 -2.25 18.41
C TYR A 336 7.06 -1.69 17.99
N LEU A 337 6.78 -0.46 18.40
CA LEU A 337 5.59 0.30 18.05
C LEU A 337 6.02 1.55 17.27
N PRO A 338 5.17 2.09 16.38
CA PRO A 338 5.47 3.36 15.71
C PRO A 338 5.77 4.49 16.70
N ASP A 339 5.10 4.48 17.85
CA ASP A 339 5.21 5.46 18.93
C ASP A 339 6.17 5.05 20.06
N GLY A 340 6.98 3.99 19.91
CA GLY A 340 8.02 3.68 20.89
C GLY A 340 8.44 2.21 20.95
N VAL A 341 9.26 1.87 21.96
CA VAL A 341 9.78 0.51 22.15
C VAL A 341 9.61 0.09 23.60
N VAL A 342 9.23 -1.18 23.80
CA VAL A 342 9.17 -1.84 25.10
C VAL A 342 10.39 -2.74 25.26
N TYR A 343 11.00 -2.70 26.44
CA TYR A 343 12.18 -3.49 26.81
C TYR A 343 11.91 -4.36 28.03
N LEU A 344 12.56 -5.52 28.06
CA LEU A 344 12.85 -6.27 29.28
C LEU A 344 14.13 -5.71 29.90
N ALA A 345 14.05 -5.24 31.14
CA ALA A 345 15.20 -4.72 31.87
C ALA A 345 15.50 -5.56 33.12
N ASN A 346 16.78 -5.70 33.45
CA ASN A 346 17.16 -6.18 34.79
C ASN A 346 16.60 -5.21 35.84
N THR A 347 16.18 -5.72 37.00
CA THR A 347 15.63 -4.86 38.07
C THR A 347 16.61 -3.78 38.51
N ASN A 348 17.92 -4.09 38.47
CA ASN A 348 19.04 -3.21 38.82
C ASN A 348 19.59 -2.39 37.63
N ALA A 349 18.89 -2.34 36.50
CA ALA A 349 19.34 -1.59 35.32
C ALA A 349 19.48 -0.07 35.62
N PRO A 350 20.55 0.59 35.15
CA PRO A 350 20.80 2.00 35.40
C PRO A 350 19.83 2.91 34.64
N THR A 351 19.41 4.03 35.24
CA THR A 351 18.56 5.01 34.55
C THR A 351 19.25 5.57 33.30
N ILE A 352 18.47 5.74 32.22
CA ILE A 352 18.97 6.26 30.95
C ILE A 352 19.28 7.76 31.08
N THR A 353 20.42 8.18 30.55
CA THR A 353 20.81 9.59 30.52
C THR A 353 20.17 10.27 29.31
N THR A 354 19.27 11.22 29.55
CA THR A 354 18.48 11.87 28.48
C THR A 354 19.15 13.09 27.87
N ASP A 355 20.09 13.72 28.57
CA ASP A 355 20.76 14.96 28.13
C ASP A 355 21.59 14.79 26.84
N THR A 356 22.08 13.58 26.59
CA THR A 356 22.92 13.27 25.42
C THR A 356 22.11 12.84 24.19
N ILE A 357 20.82 12.53 24.35
CA ILE A 357 19.96 12.03 23.27
C ILE A 357 19.82 13.04 22.12
N PRO A 358 19.58 14.35 22.36
CA PRO A 358 19.46 15.34 21.28
C PRO A 358 20.68 15.36 20.35
N GLU A 359 21.88 15.32 20.92
CA GLU A 359 23.12 15.31 20.14
C GLU A 359 23.33 13.95 19.45
N GLY A 360 22.96 12.85 20.11
CA GLY A 360 22.94 11.52 19.50
C GLY A 360 22.07 11.46 18.24
N VAL A 361 20.86 12.04 18.27
CA VAL A 361 19.95 12.12 17.12
C VAL A 361 20.57 12.93 15.98
N VAL A 362 21.18 14.09 16.28
CA VAL A 362 21.87 14.92 15.27
C VAL A 362 23.01 14.15 14.62
N ASN A 363 23.85 13.49 15.42
CA ASN A 363 24.97 12.70 14.92
C ASN A 363 24.51 11.52 14.06
N LYS A 364 23.40 10.89 14.42
CA LYS A 364 22.80 9.80 13.64
C LYS A 364 22.27 10.29 12.30
N ILE A 365 21.55 11.42 12.26
CA ILE A 365 21.12 12.05 11.00
C ILE A 365 22.33 12.38 10.13
N LYS A 366 23.38 12.99 10.71
CA LYS A 366 24.62 13.29 9.99
C LYS A 366 25.26 12.04 9.39
N SER A 367 25.38 10.97 10.18
CA SER A 367 25.95 9.71 9.71
C SER A 367 25.15 9.07 8.58
N LEU A 368 23.82 9.04 8.68
CA LEU A 368 22.95 8.43 7.67
C LEU A 368 22.92 9.23 6.36
N CYS A 369 22.93 10.56 6.46
CA CYS A 369 22.76 11.43 5.30
C CYS A 369 24.08 11.84 4.64
N ALA A 370 25.17 12.07 5.38
CA ALA A 370 26.41 12.61 4.82
C ALA A 370 27.03 11.67 3.78
N GLU A 371 27.05 10.37 4.05
CA GLU A 371 27.52 9.35 3.09
C GLU A 371 26.66 9.37 1.81
N LYS A 372 25.32 9.36 1.96
CA LYS A 372 24.39 9.38 0.82
C LYS A 372 24.48 10.66 -0.01
N LEU A 373 24.66 11.81 0.63
CA LEU A 373 24.89 13.09 -0.04
C LEU A 373 26.23 13.10 -0.77
N GLY A 374 27.27 12.50 -0.17
CA GLY A 374 28.57 12.32 -0.81
C GLY A 374 28.51 11.44 -2.06
N GLU A 375 27.73 10.36 -2.03
CA GLU A 375 27.59 9.39 -3.14
C GLU A 375 26.68 9.87 -4.28
N ARG A 376 25.50 10.38 -3.95
CA ARG A 376 24.45 10.72 -4.95
C ARG A 376 24.42 12.19 -5.32
N GLN A 377 24.99 13.05 -4.47
CA GLN A 377 24.90 14.51 -4.55
C GLN A 377 23.46 14.99 -4.78
N THR A 378 22.49 14.33 -4.15
CA THR A 378 21.06 14.69 -4.23
C THR A 378 20.87 16.12 -3.77
N GLY A 379 20.13 16.93 -4.54
CA GLY A 379 19.97 18.37 -4.27
C GLY A 379 21.03 19.27 -4.94
N PHE A 380 22.04 18.69 -5.61
CA PHE A 380 22.81 19.44 -6.61
C PHE A 380 22.10 19.42 -7.96
N ASN A 381 22.01 20.59 -8.57
CA ASN A 381 21.41 20.79 -9.88
C ASN A 381 22.17 21.85 -10.69
N ARG A 382 22.07 21.75 -12.01
CA ARG A 382 22.58 22.75 -12.95
C ARG A 382 21.39 23.54 -13.49
N ASP A 383 21.41 24.85 -13.34
CA ASP A 383 20.46 25.72 -14.02
C ASP A 383 21.16 26.54 -15.11
N GLY A 384 20.41 27.36 -15.85
CA GLY A 384 20.97 28.21 -16.90
C GLY A 384 22.03 29.22 -16.42
N LYS A 385 22.30 29.32 -15.10
CA LYS A 385 23.23 30.22 -14.42
C LYS A 385 24.37 29.51 -13.70
N GLY A 386 24.50 28.18 -13.82
CA GLY A 386 25.60 27.39 -13.25
C GLY A 386 25.13 26.30 -12.28
N LEU A 387 26.08 25.74 -11.53
CA LEU A 387 25.81 24.74 -10.51
C LEU A 387 25.22 25.37 -9.24
N LYS A 388 24.27 24.67 -8.62
CA LYS A 388 23.63 25.03 -7.36
C LYS A 388 23.47 23.79 -6.48
N PHE A 389 23.32 24.01 -5.19
CA PHE A 389 23.05 22.97 -4.21
C PHE A 389 21.96 23.40 -3.22
N ALA A 390 21.40 22.45 -2.49
CA ALA A 390 20.38 22.68 -1.48
C ALA A 390 20.97 23.25 -0.18
N ASP A 391 20.27 24.17 0.49
CA ASP A 391 20.75 24.79 1.74
C ASP A 391 21.05 23.78 2.87
N TYR A 392 20.41 22.61 2.87
CA TYR A 392 20.67 21.59 3.88
C TYR A 392 22.09 21.00 3.83
N TYR A 393 22.86 21.17 2.75
CA TYR A 393 24.25 20.72 2.69
C TYR A 393 25.11 21.35 3.80
N TRP A 394 24.77 22.57 4.21
CA TRP A 394 25.42 23.26 5.33
C TRP A 394 25.22 22.59 6.68
N LEU A 395 24.25 21.68 6.82
CA LEU A 395 24.01 20.92 8.04
C LEU A 395 24.96 19.71 8.18
N PHE A 396 25.57 19.28 7.08
CA PHE A 396 26.36 18.03 6.98
C PHE A 396 27.84 18.26 6.70
N PHE A 397 28.17 19.30 5.92
CA PHE A 397 29.54 19.56 5.48
C PHE A 397 30.00 20.94 5.95
N ASP A 398 31.27 21.00 6.36
CA ASP A 398 31.98 22.26 6.46
C ASP A 398 32.30 22.80 5.05
N VAL A 399 32.85 24.02 4.99
CA VAL A 399 33.12 24.71 3.72
C VAL A 399 33.99 23.85 2.80
N VAL A 400 35.06 23.26 3.34
CA VAL A 400 36.00 22.44 2.56
C VAL A 400 35.39 21.10 2.17
N GLY A 401 34.65 20.45 3.06
CA GLY A 401 33.91 19.23 2.76
C GLY A 401 32.92 19.43 1.62
N LEU A 402 32.19 20.54 1.61
CA LEU A 402 31.24 20.87 0.55
C LEU A 402 31.95 21.13 -0.79
N MET A 403 33.12 21.77 -0.78
CA MET A 403 33.96 21.93 -1.97
C MET A 403 34.45 20.59 -2.54
N LYS A 404 34.67 19.59 -1.68
CA LYS A 404 35.03 18.23 -2.14
C LYS A 404 33.85 17.54 -2.81
N VAL A 405 32.65 17.61 -2.19
CA VAL A 405 31.43 17.02 -2.75
C VAL A 405 31.04 17.66 -4.09
N SER A 406 31.31 18.95 -4.28
CA SER A 406 31.00 19.63 -5.54
C SER A 406 31.84 19.13 -6.73
N ILE A 407 32.97 18.45 -6.51
CA ILE A 407 33.75 17.80 -7.57
C ILE A 407 32.90 16.74 -8.25
N ASP A 408 32.39 15.78 -7.45
CA ASP A 408 31.60 14.67 -7.95
C ASP A 408 30.27 15.17 -8.56
N ALA A 409 29.66 16.19 -7.94
CA ALA A 409 28.47 16.84 -8.49
C ALA A 409 28.72 17.45 -9.88
N ALA A 410 29.85 18.14 -10.08
CA ALA A 410 30.20 18.72 -11.37
C ALA A 410 30.43 17.64 -12.43
N CYS A 411 31.13 16.54 -12.08
CA CYS A 411 31.30 15.39 -12.97
C CYS A 411 29.98 14.75 -13.38
N ARG A 412 29.05 14.57 -12.42
CA ARG A 412 27.73 13.96 -12.66
C ARG A 412 26.83 14.85 -13.52
N LEU A 413 26.82 16.16 -13.28
CA LEU A 413 25.92 17.10 -13.98
C LEU A 413 26.46 17.54 -15.35
N LEU A 414 27.77 17.43 -15.56
CA LEU A 414 28.47 17.76 -16.80
C LEU A 414 29.27 16.55 -17.31
N PRO A 415 28.63 15.41 -17.61
CA PRO A 415 29.30 14.21 -18.11
C PRO A 415 29.82 14.42 -19.53
N ASP A 416 30.71 13.54 -19.98
CA ASP A 416 31.41 13.64 -21.27
C ASP A 416 30.45 13.65 -22.47
N SER A 417 29.28 13.02 -22.34
CA SER A 417 28.22 12.97 -23.35
C SER A 417 27.36 14.24 -23.43
N LYS A 418 27.53 15.22 -22.53
CA LYS A 418 26.67 16.40 -22.46
C LYS A 418 27.08 17.45 -23.51
N ASN A 419 26.09 18.05 -24.15
CA ASN A 419 26.33 19.17 -25.08
C ASN A 419 26.96 20.38 -24.38
N ALA A 420 28.05 20.88 -24.96
CA ALA A 420 28.78 22.04 -24.45
C ALA A 420 27.98 23.35 -24.61
N SER A 421 28.03 24.18 -23.58
CA SER A 421 27.46 25.53 -23.54
C SER A 421 28.51 26.62 -23.76
N SER A 422 29.80 26.27 -23.73
CA SER A 422 30.94 27.18 -23.88
C SER A 422 30.86 28.07 -25.13
N SER A 423 30.34 27.55 -26.25
CA SER A 423 30.14 28.34 -27.48
C SER A 423 29.12 29.48 -27.28
N LYS A 424 27.96 29.17 -26.68
CA LYS A 424 26.95 30.18 -26.34
C LYS A 424 27.48 31.22 -25.35
N ARG A 425 28.36 30.81 -24.43
CA ARG A 425 28.99 31.74 -23.47
C ARG A 425 30.04 32.62 -24.15
N SER A 426 30.76 32.07 -25.13
CA SER A 426 31.66 32.82 -26.01
C SER A 426 30.90 33.89 -26.80
N GLU A 427 29.80 33.54 -27.45
CA GLU A 427 28.92 34.48 -28.17
C GLU A 427 28.41 35.58 -27.24
N SER A 428 28.03 35.24 -26.00
CA SER A 428 27.61 36.24 -25.01
C SER A 428 28.70 37.28 -24.74
N LEU A 429 29.96 36.86 -24.56
CA LEU A 429 31.08 37.78 -24.34
C LEU A 429 31.43 38.60 -25.59
N GLN A 430 31.34 37.99 -26.78
CA GLN A 430 31.51 38.71 -28.06
C GLN A 430 30.44 39.79 -28.25
N ASN A 431 29.20 39.53 -27.83
CA ASN A 431 28.13 40.53 -27.87
C ASN A 431 28.45 41.74 -26.96
N TYR A 432 29.05 41.51 -25.79
CA TYR A 432 29.52 42.61 -24.92
C TYR A 432 30.69 43.38 -25.54
N GLN A 433 31.58 42.71 -26.29
CA GLN A 433 32.62 43.40 -27.07
C GLN A 433 32.03 44.26 -28.19
N ALA A 434 31.05 43.74 -28.93
CA ALA A 434 30.37 44.47 -30.00
C ALA A 434 29.60 45.70 -29.46
N GLN A 435 29.15 45.65 -28.22
CA GLN A 435 28.49 46.75 -27.51
C GLN A 435 29.47 47.76 -26.87
N GLY A 436 30.78 47.50 -26.93
CA GLY A 436 31.81 48.34 -26.32
C GLY A 436 31.89 48.25 -24.79
N GLU A 437 31.21 47.29 -24.16
CA GLU A 437 31.23 47.07 -22.72
C GLU A 437 32.43 46.20 -22.26
N LEU A 438 33.07 45.50 -23.19
CA LEU A 438 34.25 44.67 -22.96
C LEU A 438 35.34 45.01 -23.99
N SER A 439 36.62 45.02 -23.58
CA SER A 439 37.72 45.37 -24.49
C SER A 439 37.80 44.44 -25.70
N ALA A 440 37.95 45.02 -26.90
CA ALA A 440 38.11 44.30 -28.16
C ALA A 440 39.42 43.49 -28.23
N ASP A 441 40.42 43.83 -27.41
CA ASP A 441 41.71 43.14 -27.36
C ASP A 441 41.64 41.79 -26.60
N LEU A 442 40.54 41.52 -25.91
CA LEU A 442 40.35 40.27 -25.18
C LEU A 442 39.93 39.14 -26.11
N ASN A 443 40.68 38.04 -26.11
CA ASN A 443 40.29 36.86 -26.87
C ASN A 443 39.25 36.03 -26.12
N VAL A 444 37.97 36.31 -26.40
CA VAL A 444 36.80 35.64 -25.81
C VAL A 444 36.21 34.53 -26.70
N GLN A 445 36.92 34.10 -27.75
CA GLN A 445 36.48 33.02 -28.65
C GLN A 445 36.84 31.63 -28.10
N PHE A 446 35.85 30.86 -27.65
CA PHE A 446 36.07 29.52 -27.10
C PHE A 446 35.40 28.44 -27.96
N PRO A 447 36.02 27.26 -28.15
CA PRO A 447 35.39 26.15 -28.85
C PRO A 447 34.22 25.57 -28.05
N ALA A 448 33.30 24.87 -28.73
CA ALA A 448 32.24 24.08 -28.10
C ALA A 448 32.85 22.83 -27.44
N GLU A 449 33.15 22.90 -26.14
CA GLU A 449 33.92 21.88 -25.43
C GLU A 449 33.40 21.73 -23.99
N ILE A 450 32.91 20.54 -23.63
CA ILE A 450 32.28 20.26 -22.34
C ILE A 450 33.27 20.35 -21.18
N ARG A 451 34.56 20.10 -21.42
CA ARG A 451 35.63 20.28 -20.44
C ARG A 451 35.76 21.73 -19.96
N ILE A 452 35.48 22.70 -20.84
CA ILE A 452 35.44 24.13 -20.49
C ILE A 452 34.26 24.40 -19.55
N ASP A 453 33.07 23.90 -19.88
CA ASP A 453 31.88 24.03 -19.01
C ASP A 453 32.15 23.45 -17.62
N ARG A 454 32.73 22.23 -17.55
CA ARG A 454 33.00 21.52 -16.29
C ARG A 454 33.92 22.32 -15.38
N LEU A 455 35.04 22.81 -15.90
CA LEU A 455 36.00 23.58 -15.12
C LEU A 455 35.44 24.96 -14.73
N ALA A 456 34.71 25.62 -15.63
CA ALA A 456 34.14 26.94 -15.39
C ALA A 456 33.07 26.91 -14.30
N GLU A 457 32.06 26.04 -14.44
CA GLU A 457 30.97 25.97 -13.46
C GLU A 457 31.44 25.40 -12.12
N PHE A 458 32.48 24.55 -12.14
CA PHE A 458 33.15 24.11 -10.90
C PHE A 458 33.89 25.26 -10.19
N GLY A 459 34.66 26.07 -10.91
CA GLY A 459 35.34 27.22 -10.31
C GLY A 459 34.36 28.23 -9.70
N ASP A 460 33.26 28.51 -10.40
CA ASP A 460 32.21 29.41 -9.92
C ASP A 460 31.51 28.89 -8.65
N ILE A 461 31.20 27.59 -8.58
CA ILE A 461 30.57 27.04 -7.36
C ILE A 461 31.52 27.09 -6.16
N LEU A 462 32.84 26.94 -6.34
CA LEU A 462 33.81 27.11 -5.23
C LEU A 462 33.81 28.55 -4.71
N CYS A 463 33.88 29.53 -5.61
CA CYS A 463 34.02 30.93 -5.23
C CYS A 463 32.69 31.56 -4.79
N ARG A 464 31.77 31.73 -5.74
CA ARG A 464 30.51 32.43 -5.53
C ARG A 464 29.49 31.53 -4.84
N GLY A 465 29.44 30.26 -5.25
CA GLY A 465 28.50 29.29 -4.69
C GLY A 465 28.76 28.96 -3.21
N ILE A 466 30.00 28.64 -2.84
CA ILE A 466 30.35 28.13 -1.51
C ILE A 466 31.03 29.20 -0.65
N TRP A 467 32.15 29.78 -1.10
CA TRP A 467 32.95 30.68 -0.25
C TRP A 467 32.26 32.00 0.07
N GLU A 468 31.75 32.71 -0.93
CA GLU A 468 31.00 33.95 -0.73
C GLU A 468 29.71 33.70 0.07
N SER A 469 28.98 32.62 -0.24
CA SER A 469 27.78 32.25 0.51
C SER A 469 28.09 31.95 1.98
N TRP A 470 29.20 31.27 2.28
CA TRP A 470 29.64 31.07 3.66
C TRP A 470 29.97 32.40 4.35
N CYS A 471 30.69 33.30 3.67
CA CYS A 471 31.00 34.64 4.20
C CYS A 471 29.72 35.41 4.56
N GLU A 472 28.68 35.35 3.74
CA GLU A 472 27.38 35.98 4.03
C GLU A 472 26.67 35.32 5.23
N ARG A 473 26.72 33.99 5.36
CA ARG A 473 26.19 33.28 6.53
C ARG A 473 26.90 33.71 7.81
N VAL A 474 28.23 33.86 7.78
CA VAL A 474 29.02 34.38 8.91
C VAL A 474 28.59 35.80 9.25
N LYS A 475 28.52 36.70 8.26
CA LYS A 475 28.07 38.09 8.47
C LYS A 475 26.68 38.15 9.10
N GLN A 476 25.77 37.28 8.69
CA GLN A 476 24.43 37.21 9.24
C GLN A 476 24.44 36.71 10.69
N ALA A 477 25.13 35.61 11.00
CA ALA A 477 25.25 35.09 12.38
C ALA A 477 25.90 36.11 13.34
N GLN A 478 26.85 36.90 12.84
CA GLN A 478 27.49 37.95 13.64
C GLN A 478 26.54 39.11 14.00
N LYS A 479 25.39 39.27 13.33
CA LYS A 479 24.41 40.32 13.69
C LYS A 479 23.76 40.05 15.05
N ASP A 480 23.62 38.80 15.44
CA ASP A 480 23.01 38.40 16.71
C ASP A 480 23.99 38.54 17.90
N ILE A 481 25.28 38.69 17.60
CA ILE A 481 26.34 38.94 18.59
C ILE A 481 26.42 40.45 18.90
N PRO A 482 26.60 40.87 20.17
CA PRO A 482 26.83 42.26 20.52
C PRO A 482 27.97 42.89 19.71
N LYS A 483 27.76 44.11 19.20
CA LYS A 483 28.68 44.80 18.26
C LYS A 483 30.15 44.79 18.71
N ALA A 484 30.41 44.87 20.01
CA ALA A 484 31.76 44.87 20.60
C ALA A 484 32.53 43.54 20.46
N LYS A 485 31.85 42.43 20.18
CA LYS A 485 32.45 41.09 20.03
C LYS A 485 32.35 40.54 18.61
N ARG A 486 31.83 41.34 17.66
CA ARG A 486 31.65 40.90 16.28
C ARG A 486 33.00 40.75 15.58
N LYS A 487 33.18 39.62 14.91
CA LYS A 487 34.29 39.37 13.99
C LYS A 487 33.79 39.59 12.56
N ILE A 488 34.64 40.09 11.67
CA ILE A 488 34.33 40.29 10.26
C ILE A 488 35.25 39.37 9.45
N PRO A 489 34.73 38.53 8.54
CA PRO A 489 35.57 37.70 7.69
C PRO A 489 36.47 38.59 6.82
N PRO A 490 37.76 38.24 6.63
CA PRO A 490 38.67 39.01 5.81
C PRO A 490 38.23 39.01 4.34
N GLU A 491 38.52 40.09 3.63
CA GLU A 491 38.29 40.16 2.19
C GLU A 491 39.29 39.23 1.47
N LEU A 492 38.80 38.10 0.98
CA LEU A 492 39.55 37.14 0.18
C LEU A 492 38.83 36.88 -1.14
N ASP A 493 39.41 37.36 -2.23
CA ASP A 493 38.98 37.04 -3.59
C ASP A 493 39.52 35.65 -4.00
N LEU A 494 38.69 34.63 -3.79
CA LEU A 494 39.05 33.26 -4.09
C LEU A 494 39.20 33.01 -5.60
N THR A 495 38.46 33.74 -6.45
CA THR A 495 38.57 33.64 -7.91
C THR A 495 39.96 34.09 -8.36
N GLN A 496 40.46 35.20 -7.82
CA GLN A 496 41.82 35.66 -8.09
C GLN A 496 42.86 34.61 -7.68
N LYS A 497 42.72 34.02 -6.47
CA LYS A 497 43.68 33.04 -5.96
C LYS A 497 43.71 31.73 -6.72
N LEU A 498 42.55 31.24 -7.15
CA LEU A 498 42.48 30.07 -8.00
C LEU A 498 43.02 30.35 -9.42
N ALA A 499 42.80 31.54 -9.98
CA ALA A 499 43.41 31.92 -11.25
C ALA A 499 44.95 32.00 -11.15
N GLU A 500 45.50 32.49 -10.04
CA GLU A 500 46.95 32.48 -9.76
C GLU A 500 47.48 31.04 -9.72
N TYR A 501 46.80 30.14 -8.99
CA TYR A 501 47.16 28.72 -8.91
C TYR A 501 47.16 28.00 -10.27
N LEU A 502 46.19 28.33 -11.13
CA LEU A 502 46.08 27.79 -12.49
C LEU A 502 47.09 28.39 -13.49
N GLY A 503 48.00 29.28 -13.06
CA GLY A 503 48.98 29.93 -13.94
C GLY A 503 48.38 31.00 -14.84
N LEU A 504 47.27 31.60 -14.43
CA LEU A 504 46.48 32.59 -15.18
C LEU A 504 46.54 33.99 -14.55
N SER A 505 47.58 34.32 -13.78
CA SER A 505 47.73 35.65 -13.16
C SER A 505 47.66 36.82 -14.16
N ASN A 506 48.15 36.62 -15.38
CA ASN A 506 48.11 37.64 -16.44
C ASN A 506 46.68 37.93 -16.95
N GLU A 507 45.72 37.03 -16.69
CA GLU A 507 44.33 37.14 -17.14
C GLU A 507 43.45 37.88 -16.10
N ILE A 508 43.95 38.16 -14.88
CA ILE A 508 43.20 38.83 -13.81
C ILE A 508 42.59 40.18 -14.24
N PRO A 509 43.31 41.07 -14.97
CA PRO A 509 42.71 42.32 -15.44
C PRO A 509 41.49 42.10 -16.35
N ALA A 510 41.52 41.05 -17.18
CA ALA A 510 40.39 40.69 -18.03
C ALA A 510 39.21 40.15 -17.22
N VAL A 511 39.49 39.31 -16.21
CA VAL A 511 38.47 38.80 -15.28
C VAL A 511 37.75 39.95 -14.58
N ARG A 512 38.47 40.97 -14.08
CA ARG A 512 37.86 42.14 -13.42
C ARG A 512 36.98 42.95 -14.38
N GLN A 513 37.36 43.07 -15.64
CA GLN A 513 36.50 43.69 -16.67
C GLN A 513 35.21 42.88 -16.86
N ILE A 514 35.31 41.56 -16.98
CA ILE A 514 34.15 40.67 -17.15
C ILE A 514 33.22 40.72 -15.92
N GLN A 515 33.76 40.72 -14.70
CA GLN A 515 32.99 40.82 -13.46
C GLN A 515 32.26 42.17 -13.31
N SER A 516 32.75 43.23 -13.96
CA SER A 516 32.11 44.55 -13.96
C SER A 516 30.90 44.67 -14.90
N LEU A 517 30.69 43.68 -15.77
CA LEU A 517 29.58 43.65 -16.73
C LEU A 517 28.23 43.61 -16.01
N LYS A 518 27.28 44.39 -16.53
CA LYS A 518 25.90 44.42 -16.02
C LYS A 518 25.00 43.53 -16.89
N LYS A 519 23.90 43.04 -16.32
CA LYS A 519 22.87 42.25 -17.03
C LYS A 519 23.35 40.89 -17.58
N THR A 520 24.36 40.27 -16.97
CA THR A 520 24.88 38.94 -17.36
C THR A 520 23.92 37.77 -17.07
N GLY A 521 22.73 38.05 -16.54
CA GLY A 521 21.75 37.03 -16.16
C GLY A 521 22.17 36.13 -14.99
N GLY A 522 23.33 36.39 -14.37
CA GLY A 522 23.91 35.56 -13.30
C GLY A 522 24.79 34.40 -13.79
N VAL A 523 25.09 34.35 -15.09
CA VAL A 523 25.99 33.37 -15.72
C VAL A 523 27.45 33.68 -15.36
N PRO A 524 28.28 32.69 -15.00
CA PRO A 524 29.66 32.91 -14.56
C PRO A 524 30.63 33.08 -15.73
N LEU A 525 30.44 34.15 -16.51
CA LEU A 525 31.21 34.40 -17.74
C LEU A 525 32.72 34.57 -17.50
N ASP A 526 33.09 35.05 -16.32
CA ASP A 526 34.49 35.19 -15.87
C ASP A 526 35.17 33.82 -15.75
N TRP A 527 34.50 32.84 -15.15
CA TRP A 527 35.00 31.47 -15.05
C TRP A 527 35.01 30.74 -16.39
N TYR A 528 34.04 31.00 -17.28
CA TYR A 528 34.08 30.47 -18.65
C TYR A 528 35.30 31.01 -19.42
N TYR A 529 35.65 32.27 -19.23
CA TYR A 529 36.86 32.87 -19.78
C TYR A 529 38.14 32.23 -19.19
N LEU A 530 38.23 32.11 -17.85
CA LEU A 530 39.36 31.48 -17.18
C LEU A 530 39.58 30.02 -17.63
N ALA A 531 38.52 29.23 -17.70
CA ALA A 531 38.58 27.85 -18.16
C ALA A 531 39.08 27.78 -19.61
N ALA A 532 38.57 28.63 -20.51
CA ALA A 532 39.04 28.66 -21.89
C ALA A 532 40.53 29.03 -22.01
N GLN A 533 41.02 30.01 -21.23
CA GLN A 533 42.44 30.36 -21.20
C GLN A 533 43.31 29.24 -20.63
N TYR A 534 42.81 28.52 -19.62
CA TYR A 534 43.48 27.33 -19.09
C TYR A 534 43.70 26.27 -20.17
N PHE A 535 42.65 25.90 -20.92
CA PHE A 535 42.77 24.91 -21.99
C PHE A 535 43.63 25.36 -23.18
N ARG A 536 43.75 26.66 -23.44
CA ARG A 536 44.69 27.18 -24.44
C ARG A 536 46.14 26.98 -24.02
N LYS A 537 46.46 27.15 -22.73
CA LYS A 537 47.81 26.91 -22.18
C LYS A 537 48.11 25.42 -21.97
N HIS A 538 47.06 24.61 -21.81
CA HIS A 538 47.15 23.16 -21.59
C HIS A 538 46.31 22.37 -22.61
N PRO A 539 46.68 22.41 -23.90
CA PRO A 539 45.93 21.72 -24.94
C PRO A 539 46.01 20.20 -24.75
N GLY A 540 44.90 19.51 -25.01
CA GLY A 540 44.86 18.04 -25.04
C GLY A 540 44.57 17.33 -23.72
N LYS A 541 44.33 18.07 -22.61
CA LYS A 541 43.99 17.44 -21.32
C LYS A 541 42.71 16.61 -21.37
N ASP A 542 42.78 15.38 -20.88
CA ASP A 542 41.62 14.49 -20.79
C ASP A 542 40.76 14.78 -19.53
N PHE A 543 39.66 14.03 -19.38
CA PHE A 543 38.75 14.20 -18.25
C PHE A 543 39.34 13.77 -16.89
N ALA A 544 40.25 12.79 -16.87
CA ALA A 544 40.93 12.37 -15.65
C ALA A 544 41.92 13.45 -15.18
N GLU A 545 42.64 14.06 -16.12
CA GLU A 545 43.53 15.18 -15.81
C GLU A 545 42.76 16.42 -15.31
N ILE A 546 41.56 16.67 -15.84
CA ILE A 546 40.71 17.77 -15.34
C ILE A 546 40.22 17.49 -13.92
N LEU A 547 39.88 16.23 -13.61
CA LEU A 547 39.51 15.84 -12.26
C LEU A 547 40.65 16.13 -11.27
N GLU A 548 41.90 15.84 -11.65
CA GLU A 548 43.07 16.19 -10.83
C GLU A 548 43.27 17.70 -10.67
N VAL A 549 42.98 18.49 -11.71
CA VAL A 549 42.99 19.96 -11.62
C VAL A 549 41.92 20.45 -10.62
N MET A 550 40.71 19.91 -10.69
CA MET A 550 39.62 20.23 -9.76
C MET A 550 39.99 19.89 -8.31
N ARG A 551 40.58 18.70 -8.08
CA ARG A 551 41.10 18.30 -6.75
C ARG A 551 42.19 19.26 -6.27
N GLY A 552 43.11 19.65 -7.16
CA GLY A 552 44.16 20.63 -6.88
C GLY A 552 43.61 22.00 -6.48
N MET A 553 42.58 22.49 -7.19
CA MET A 553 41.89 23.75 -6.86
C MET A 553 41.28 23.71 -5.45
N VAL A 554 40.61 22.61 -5.07
CA VAL A 554 40.03 22.46 -3.73
C VAL A 554 41.10 22.44 -2.65
N ASN A 555 42.19 21.70 -2.86
CA ASN A 555 43.30 21.65 -1.90
C ASN A 555 43.95 23.04 -1.72
N HIS A 556 44.11 23.79 -2.82
CA HIS A 556 44.62 25.15 -2.75
C HIS A 556 43.66 26.09 -2.03
N ALA A 557 42.37 26.07 -2.38
CA ALA A 557 41.34 26.85 -1.70
C ALA A 557 41.29 26.54 -0.20
N ALA A 558 41.30 25.25 0.17
CA ALA A 558 41.31 24.81 1.57
C ALA A 558 42.51 25.38 2.35
N SER A 559 43.71 25.40 1.76
CA SER A 559 44.91 25.97 2.38
C SER A 559 44.79 27.47 2.69
N LEU A 560 43.97 28.20 1.94
CA LEU A 560 43.73 29.64 2.11
C LEU A 560 42.58 29.93 3.06
N ILE A 561 41.49 29.15 2.98
CA ILE A 561 40.26 29.44 3.71
C ILE A 561 40.19 28.77 5.08
N GLN A 562 40.82 27.61 5.29
CA GLN A 562 40.75 26.89 6.58
C GLN A 562 41.20 27.76 7.77
N PRO A 563 42.33 28.51 7.68
CA PRO A 563 42.74 29.40 8.77
C PRO A 563 41.71 30.51 9.06
N ILE A 564 40.93 30.92 8.05
CA ILE A 564 39.86 31.89 8.23
C ILE A 564 38.68 31.21 8.93
N VAL A 565 38.23 30.06 8.43
CA VAL A 565 37.09 29.31 8.97
C VAL A 565 37.30 28.96 10.45
N ASP A 566 38.51 28.55 10.84
CA ASP A 566 38.84 28.20 12.23
C ASP A 566 38.67 29.38 13.21
N ASN A 567 38.71 30.63 12.73
CA ASN A 567 38.46 31.81 13.56
C ASN A 567 36.97 32.07 13.86
N PHE A 568 36.05 31.36 13.20
CA PHE A 568 34.60 31.53 13.25
C PHE A 568 33.85 30.25 13.65
N GLN A 569 34.35 29.52 14.66
CA GLN A 569 33.68 28.30 15.15
C GLN A 569 32.39 28.54 15.95
N ASP A 570 32.10 29.79 16.35
CA ASP A 570 30.93 30.15 17.18
C ASP A 570 29.60 30.25 16.38
N ILE A 571 29.57 29.81 15.12
CA ILE A 571 28.38 29.90 14.27
C ILE A 571 27.38 28.79 14.70
N PRO A 572 26.08 29.10 14.85
CA PRO A 572 25.08 28.08 15.14
C PRO A 572 25.13 26.93 14.12
N ASP A 573 25.13 25.70 14.63
CA ASP A 573 25.22 24.48 13.82
C ASP A 573 23.95 24.15 13.00
N GLY A 574 22.86 24.88 13.27
CA GLY A 574 21.57 24.74 12.59
C GLY A 574 20.65 23.67 13.16
N TRP A 575 21.00 23.02 14.28
CA TRP A 575 20.25 21.88 14.83
C TRP A 575 19.44 22.19 16.11
N GLU A 576 19.47 23.44 16.60
CA GLU A 576 18.86 23.83 17.88
C GLU A 576 17.35 23.54 17.99
N ASP A 577 16.59 23.78 16.92
CA ASP A 577 15.16 23.46 16.90
C ASP A 577 14.93 21.94 17.00
N LEU A 578 15.76 21.12 16.34
CA LEU A 578 15.69 19.67 16.45
C LEU A 578 16.05 19.21 17.86
N LYS A 579 17.13 19.75 18.46
CA LYS A 579 17.53 19.42 19.82
C LYS A 579 16.41 19.74 20.82
N THR A 580 15.72 20.85 20.62
CA THR A 580 14.55 21.25 21.42
C THR A 580 13.35 20.33 21.17
N TYR A 581 13.10 19.97 19.91
CA TYR A 581 12.02 19.04 19.53
C TYR A 581 12.19 17.68 20.18
N VAL A 582 13.39 17.09 20.09
CA VAL A 582 13.73 15.79 20.70
C VAL A 582 13.40 15.78 22.19
N LYS A 583 13.80 16.82 22.92
CA LYS A 583 13.52 16.95 24.36
C LYS A 583 12.03 16.93 24.69
N ARG A 584 11.18 17.45 23.80
CA ARG A 584 9.74 17.61 24.05
C ARG A 584 8.91 16.37 23.70
N VAL A 585 9.33 15.58 22.72
CA VAL A 585 8.51 14.46 22.21
C VAL A 585 8.75 13.14 22.94
N ILE A 586 9.81 13.04 23.74
CA ILE A 586 10.20 11.80 24.43
C ILE A 586 9.53 11.69 25.80
N SER A 587 8.94 10.53 26.07
CA SER A 587 8.49 10.12 27.40
C SER A 587 9.13 8.80 27.82
N LEU A 588 9.44 8.71 29.12
CA LEU A 588 10.00 7.53 29.79
C LEU A 588 9.03 7.08 30.91
N PRO A 589 9.27 5.96 31.60
CA PRO A 589 8.45 5.51 32.74
C PRO A 589 8.29 6.55 33.85
N THR A 590 9.29 7.41 34.02
CA THR A 590 9.27 8.53 34.98
C THR A 590 8.39 9.70 34.53
N GLY A 591 7.73 9.60 33.38
CA GLY A 591 6.95 10.65 32.73
C GLY A 591 7.68 11.30 31.54
N ALA A 592 7.15 12.42 31.08
CA ALA A 592 7.78 13.22 30.04
C ALA A 592 9.18 13.66 30.50
N VAL A 593 10.18 13.55 29.62
CA VAL A 593 11.56 13.94 29.95
C VAL A 593 11.62 15.43 30.32
N PHE A 594 10.80 16.24 29.67
CA PHE A 594 10.59 17.65 29.98
C PHE A 594 9.12 17.91 30.25
N ALA A 595 8.83 18.68 31.30
CA ALA A 595 7.47 19.07 31.62
C ALA A 595 6.86 19.87 30.44
N PRO A 596 5.60 19.60 30.05
CA PRO A 596 4.93 20.40 29.03
C PRO A 596 4.89 21.87 29.44
N GLU A 597 5.43 22.75 28.60
CA GLU A 597 5.38 24.20 28.78
C GLU A 597 4.19 24.77 28.01
N THR A 598 3.54 25.81 28.57
CA THR A 598 2.42 26.50 27.92
C THR A 598 2.90 27.48 26.84
N GLU A 599 4.10 28.03 27.01
CA GLU A 599 4.69 29.08 26.19
C GLU A 599 4.78 28.71 24.70
N PRO A 600 5.18 27.49 24.29
CA PRO A 600 5.20 27.08 22.89
C PRO A 600 3.82 27.10 22.24
N PHE A 601 2.78 26.61 22.94
CA PHE A 601 1.40 26.65 22.45
C PHE A 601 0.91 28.10 22.30
N LEU A 602 1.20 28.96 23.28
CA LEU A 602 0.86 30.38 23.19
C LEU A 602 1.59 31.08 22.05
N LEU A 603 2.84 30.71 21.78
CA LEU A 603 3.62 31.22 20.64
C LEU A 603 3.03 30.76 19.30
N GLU A 604 2.66 29.49 19.18
CA GLU A 604 1.96 28.94 18.02
C GLU A 604 0.63 29.66 17.78
N LEU A 605 -0.19 29.83 18.80
CA LEU A 605 -1.46 30.54 18.72
C LEU A 605 -1.26 32.02 18.34
N LYS A 606 -0.24 32.68 18.91
CA LYS A 606 0.11 34.06 18.58
C LYS A 606 0.53 34.19 17.10
N ARG A 607 1.42 33.30 16.63
CA ARG A 607 1.86 33.25 15.23
C ARG A 607 0.70 32.99 14.28
N TYR A 608 -0.16 32.05 14.62
CA TYR A 608 -1.35 31.74 13.86
C TYR A 608 -2.27 32.98 13.71
N ASN A 609 -2.48 33.72 14.80
CA ASN A 609 -3.24 34.97 14.75
C ASN A 609 -2.53 36.07 13.94
N ALA A 610 -1.21 36.24 14.13
CA ALA A 610 -0.41 37.21 13.39
C ALA A 610 -0.33 36.90 11.88
N ALA A 611 -0.38 35.63 11.48
CA ALA A 611 -0.37 35.21 10.07
C ALA A 611 -1.61 35.66 9.29
N LYS A 612 -2.72 35.94 9.99
CA LYS A 612 -3.97 36.49 9.43
C LYS A 612 -3.90 38.00 9.17
N VAL A 613 -2.91 38.70 9.71
CA VAL A 613 -2.74 40.15 9.56
C VAL A 613 -2.22 40.47 8.16
N THR A 614 -2.83 41.45 7.49
CA THR A 614 -2.37 41.96 6.19
C THR A 614 -1.38 43.10 6.40
N GLY A 615 -0.20 43.04 5.75
CA GLY A 615 0.83 44.08 5.83
C GLY A 615 1.80 43.94 7.01
N ARG A 616 2.15 45.06 7.66
CA ARG A 616 3.21 45.14 8.68
C ARG A 616 2.78 44.47 9.99
N GLY A 617 3.63 43.61 10.55
CA GLY A 617 3.33 42.83 11.76
C GLY A 617 2.86 41.39 11.50
N ARG A 618 2.83 40.98 10.23
CA ARG A 618 2.56 39.61 9.81
C ARG A 618 3.73 38.68 10.16
N GLU A 619 3.41 37.49 10.67
CA GLU A 619 4.38 36.41 10.89
C GLU A 619 4.15 35.22 9.95
N ASN A 620 5.21 34.48 9.65
CA ASN A 620 5.14 33.28 8.83
C ASN A 620 4.73 32.06 9.68
N VAL A 621 3.91 31.18 9.10
CA VAL A 621 3.46 29.93 9.73
C VAL A 621 3.81 28.75 8.84
N CYS A 622 4.12 27.61 9.45
CA CYS A 622 4.39 26.39 8.71
C CYS A 622 3.11 25.87 8.04
N ALA A 623 3.18 25.66 6.73
CA ALA A 623 2.08 25.14 5.91
C ALA A 623 1.76 23.65 6.12
N MET A 624 2.41 22.99 7.08
CA MET A 624 2.19 21.57 7.42
C MET A 624 1.66 21.39 8.85
N SER A 625 2.23 22.10 9.83
CA SER A 625 1.85 21.93 11.25
C SER A 625 1.62 23.21 12.04
N SER A 626 1.80 24.40 11.46
CA SER A 626 1.73 25.68 12.21
C SER A 626 2.64 25.82 13.45
N SER A 627 3.56 24.88 13.67
CA SER A 627 4.36 24.75 14.90
C SER A 627 5.19 25.98 15.28
N ALA A 628 5.53 26.09 16.56
CA ALA A 628 6.33 27.17 17.16
C ALA A 628 7.83 27.24 16.72
N TYR A 629 8.34 26.28 15.95
CA TYR A 629 9.73 26.25 15.48
C TYR A 629 10.04 27.31 14.41
N THR A 630 11.30 27.51 14.07
CA THR A 630 11.73 28.50 13.07
C THR A 630 11.12 28.18 11.70
N VAL A 631 10.55 29.20 11.03
CA VAL A 631 9.89 29.05 9.72
C VAL A 631 10.71 29.77 8.66
N THR A 632 10.99 29.06 7.56
CA THR A 632 11.74 29.60 6.41
C THR A 632 11.00 29.33 5.09
N GLU A 633 11.35 30.12 4.07
CA GLU A 633 10.88 29.91 2.70
C GLU A 633 11.57 28.70 2.06
N GLN A 634 10.77 27.84 1.44
CA GLN A 634 11.32 26.69 0.72
C GLN A 634 12.01 27.09 -0.60
N MET A 635 13.22 26.57 -0.80
CA MET A 635 13.94 26.64 -2.08
C MET A 635 13.71 25.35 -2.87
N GLU A 636 13.58 25.46 -4.19
CA GLU A 636 13.28 24.33 -5.09
C GLU A 636 14.32 23.20 -5.03
N SER A 637 15.60 23.54 -4.86
CA SER A 637 16.68 22.56 -4.71
C SER A 637 16.62 21.80 -3.37
N ALA A 638 15.98 22.38 -2.36
CA ALA A 638 15.96 21.88 -0.99
C ALA A 638 14.68 21.11 -0.62
N THR A 639 13.80 20.85 -1.60
CA THR A 639 12.49 20.25 -1.33
C THR A 639 12.08 19.18 -2.33
N LEU A 640 11.50 18.09 -1.80
CA LEU A 640 10.80 17.09 -2.62
C LEU A 640 9.63 17.68 -3.41
N PHE A 641 8.90 18.62 -2.82
CA PHE A 641 7.69 19.23 -3.39
C PHE A 641 8.01 20.57 -4.06
N ALA A 642 7.17 21.00 -5.01
CA ALA A 642 7.35 22.27 -5.69
C ALA A 642 7.22 23.41 -4.66
N PRO A 643 8.17 24.35 -4.60
CA PRO A 643 8.08 25.45 -3.64
C PRO A 643 6.96 26.42 -4.01
N GLN A 644 6.58 26.49 -5.29
CA GLN A 644 5.50 27.35 -5.80
C GLN A 644 4.14 26.68 -5.64
N VAL A 645 3.21 27.38 -4.99
CA VAL A 645 1.85 26.91 -4.78
C VAL A 645 1.03 27.20 -6.04
N TYR A 646 1.02 26.30 -7.01
CA TYR A 646 0.01 26.37 -8.08
C TYR A 646 -1.36 26.03 -7.48
N SER A 647 -2.21 27.06 -7.42
CA SER A 647 -3.63 27.15 -7.04
C SER A 647 -4.32 25.95 -6.35
N ASN A 648 -4.80 26.21 -5.12
CA ASN A 648 -5.84 25.54 -4.29
C ASN A 648 -5.38 25.07 -2.89
N ARG A 649 -4.07 24.95 -2.64
CA ARG A 649 -3.50 24.73 -1.29
C ARG A 649 -2.74 25.97 -0.78
N GLN A 650 -3.32 27.16 -0.96
CA GLN A 650 -2.72 28.38 -0.41
C GLN A 650 -2.66 28.31 1.11
N ILE A 651 -1.55 28.80 1.67
CA ILE A 651 -1.41 29.06 3.11
C ILE A 651 -2.59 29.95 3.51
N LEU A 652 -3.21 29.65 4.65
CA LEU A 652 -4.16 30.52 5.33
C LEU A 652 -3.75 32.00 5.14
N PHE A 653 -4.50 32.72 4.30
CA PHE A 653 -4.45 34.18 4.12
C PHE A 653 -3.22 34.76 3.38
N ASN A 654 -2.43 33.99 2.61
CA ASN A 654 -1.34 34.56 1.78
C ASN A 654 -1.43 34.30 0.26
N ALA A 655 -2.31 35.05 -0.43
CA ALA A 655 -2.37 35.01 -1.90
C ALA A 655 -1.10 35.55 -2.59
N GLN A 656 -0.19 36.22 -1.86
CA GLN A 656 1.02 36.88 -2.38
C GLN A 656 2.32 36.11 -2.09
N ALA A 657 2.31 35.07 -1.24
CA ALA A 657 3.50 34.24 -1.04
C ALA A 657 3.69 33.33 -2.25
N ALA A 658 4.73 33.62 -3.03
CA ALA A 658 5.15 32.79 -4.15
C ALA A 658 5.75 31.44 -3.70
N LYS A 659 6.17 31.31 -2.44
CA LYS A 659 6.85 30.14 -1.89
C LYS A 659 6.21 29.61 -0.60
N ARG A 660 6.22 28.29 -0.44
CA ARG A 660 5.74 27.59 0.76
C ARG A 660 6.63 27.90 1.98
N GLN A 661 6.01 28.18 3.11
CA GLN A 661 6.67 28.44 4.40
C GLN A 661 6.65 27.16 5.23
N ILE A 662 7.81 26.63 5.63
CA ILE A 662 7.92 25.37 6.37
C ILE A 662 8.79 25.54 7.61
N CYS A 663 8.41 24.89 8.72
CA CYS A 663 9.23 24.90 9.94
C CYS A 663 10.45 23.99 9.81
N SER A 664 11.49 24.29 10.58
CA SER A 664 12.75 23.52 10.63
C SER A 664 12.54 22.01 10.81
N ILE A 665 11.62 21.58 11.67
CA ILE A 665 11.34 20.14 11.89
C ILE A 665 10.75 19.47 10.63
N TRP A 666 9.79 20.10 9.98
CA TRP A 666 9.26 19.60 8.71
C TRP A 666 10.27 19.70 7.57
N SER A 667 11.12 20.72 7.59
CA SER A 667 12.23 20.84 6.65
C SER A 667 13.21 19.66 6.79
N ILE A 668 13.51 19.25 8.02
CA ILE A 668 14.33 18.06 8.32
C ILE A 668 13.62 16.80 7.84
N GLU A 669 12.33 16.60 8.13
CA GLU A 669 11.60 15.41 7.65
C GLU A 669 11.58 15.32 6.11
N ILE A 670 11.31 16.42 5.41
CA ILE A 670 11.33 16.46 3.94
C ILE A 670 12.74 16.18 3.41
N MET A 671 13.77 16.79 4.00
CA MET A 671 15.16 16.52 3.65
C MET A 671 15.51 15.04 3.85
N LEU A 672 15.15 14.45 4.99
CA LEU A 672 15.39 13.04 5.28
C LEU A 672 14.74 12.13 4.24
N ARG A 673 13.50 12.41 3.83
CA ARG A 673 12.83 11.67 2.75
C ARG A 673 13.55 11.84 1.42
N GLN A 674 14.02 13.04 1.10
CA GLN A 674 14.73 13.30 -0.15
C GLN A 674 16.04 12.52 -0.22
N ILE A 675 16.74 12.40 0.90
CA ILE A 675 18.06 11.74 0.98
C ILE A 675 17.93 10.23 1.13
N LEU A 676 17.03 9.75 2.01
CA LEU A 676 16.95 8.36 2.45
C LEU A 676 15.85 7.54 1.76
N MET A 677 14.91 8.19 1.06
CA MET A 677 13.84 7.49 0.33
C MET A 677 13.84 7.72 -1.17
N ASN A 678 14.30 8.89 -1.64
CA ASN A 678 14.30 9.16 -3.06
C ASN A 678 15.41 8.36 -3.75
N GLN A 679 15.01 7.37 -4.54
CA GLN A 679 15.92 6.65 -5.45
C GLN A 679 16.04 7.37 -6.80
N THR A 680 15.20 8.38 -7.05
CA THR A 680 15.29 9.24 -8.24
C THR A 680 15.86 10.61 -7.90
N ASN A 681 16.30 11.37 -8.91
CA ASN A 681 16.65 12.78 -8.76
C ASN A 681 15.44 13.73 -8.93
N ALA A 682 14.21 13.19 -8.98
CA ALA A 682 13.00 13.98 -9.13
C ALA A 682 12.73 14.80 -7.87
N VAL A 683 12.58 16.10 -8.05
CA VAL A 683 12.31 17.09 -6.99
C VAL A 683 11.36 18.16 -7.53
N GLY A 684 10.74 18.93 -6.65
CA GLY A 684 9.88 20.04 -7.06
C GLY A 684 8.67 19.59 -7.88
N GLY A 685 8.42 20.30 -8.99
CA GLY A 685 7.30 19.99 -9.90
C GLY A 685 7.40 18.62 -10.57
N ASP A 686 8.61 18.09 -10.80
CA ASP A 686 8.79 16.75 -11.39
C ASP A 686 8.43 15.62 -10.41
N PHE A 687 8.59 15.85 -9.10
CA PHE A 687 8.13 14.89 -8.10
C PHE A 687 6.61 14.96 -7.90
N GLU A 688 6.04 16.17 -7.87
CA GLU A 688 4.59 16.36 -7.71
C GLU A 688 3.80 15.86 -8.91
N SER A 689 4.29 16.07 -10.14
CA SER A 689 3.65 15.60 -11.36
C SER A 689 3.51 14.07 -11.41
N ARG A 690 4.34 13.34 -10.67
CA ARG A 690 4.24 11.88 -10.53
C ARG A 690 3.08 11.44 -9.66
N LYS A 691 2.41 12.33 -8.91
CA LYS A 691 1.20 12.01 -8.13
C LYS A 691 1.33 10.75 -7.25
N TYR A 692 2.39 10.64 -6.47
CA TYR A 692 2.55 9.53 -5.53
C TYR A 692 1.33 9.39 -4.61
N ARG A 693 0.99 8.15 -4.28
CA ARG A 693 0.11 7.81 -3.15
C ARG A 693 0.88 6.98 -2.16
N TYR A 694 0.64 7.24 -0.88
CA TYR A 694 1.39 6.66 0.22
C TYR A 694 0.60 5.52 0.84
N LEU A 695 1.28 4.40 1.07
CA LEU A 695 0.81 3.33 1.94
C LEU A 695 1.55 3.43 3.26
N TYR A 696 0.82 3.66 4.35
CA TYR A 696 1.33 3.61 5.71
C TYR A 696 0.98 2.26 6.32
N LEU A 697 2.00 1.49 6.70
CA LEU A 697 1.84 0.16 7.25
C LEU A 697 2.04 0.23 8.77
N TYR A 698 0.97 0.00 9.51
CA TYR A 698 0.99 -0.05 10.96
C TYR A 698 0.96 -1.50 11.43
N PRO A 699 1.69 -1.86 12.50
CA PRO A 699 1.44 -3.13 13.15
C PRO A 699 0.00 -3.16 13.66
N THR A 700 -0.58 -4.35 13.68
CA THR A 700 -1.91 -4.57 14.24
C THR A 700 -2.02 -4.08 15.68
N TYR A 701 -0.94 -4.24 16.47
CA TYR A 701 -0.66 -3.45 17.69
C TYR A 701 0.83 -3.09 17.79
N PHE A 702 1.71 -4.09 17.69
CA PHE A 702 3.17 -3.93 17.71
C PHE A 702 3.85 -5.01 16.85
N PHE A 703 5.12 -4.82 16.54
CA PHE A 703 5.99 -5.86 16.00
C PHE A 703 6.89 -6.45 17.09
N THR A 704 7.26 -7.70 16.93
CA THR A 704 8.34 -8.38 17.66
C THR A 704 9.61 -8.33 16.81
N PRO A 705 10.81 -8.65 17.33
CA PRO A 705 12.01 -8.70 16.49
C PRO A 705 11.84 -9.59 15.25
N GLU A 706 11.13 -10.70 15.37
CA GLU A 706 10.82 -11.66 14.30
C GLU A 706 9.85 -11.08 13.26
N THR A 707 8.69 -10.58 13.69
CA THR A 707 7.70 -10.02 12.76
C THR A 707 8.19 -8.73 12.11
N ASN A 708 8.99 -7.92 12.83
CA ASN A 708 9.63 -6.73 12.28
C ASN A 708 10.64 -7.07 11.19
N LYS A 709 11.52 -8.06 11.45
CA LYS A 709 12.52 -8.49 10.48
C LYS A 709 11.87 -9.08 9.23
N PHE A 710 10.79 -9.85 9.38
CA PHE A 710 9.98 -10.34 8.26
C PHE A 710 9.47 -9.19 7.40
N LEU A 711 8.82 -8.20 8.03
CA LEU A 711 8.30 -7.05 7.30
C LEU A 711 9.42 -6.23 6.65
N GLN A 712 10.56 -6.06 7.29
CA GLN A 712 11.74 -5.39 6.72
C GLN A 712 12.25 -6.12 5.46
N LEU A 713 12.37 -7.45 5.49
CA LEU A 713 12.79 -8.25 4.33
C LEU A 713 11.80 -8.10 3.16
N ALA A 714 10.49 -8.23 3.43
CA ALA A 714 9.44 -8.07 2.43
C ALA A 714 9.40 -6.64 1.87
N TYR A 715 9.46 -5.63 2.74
CA TYR A 715 9.44 -4.21 2.39
C TYR A 715 10.61 -3.82 1.48
N ASN A 716 11.83 -4.26 1.80
CA ASN A 716 13.02 -3.94 1.01
C ASN A 716 12.94 -4.53 -0.40
N GLN A 717 12.33 -5.71 -0.56
CA GLN A 717 12.20 -6.41 -1.83
C GLN A 717 10.90 -6.08 -2.59
N PHE A 718 10.00 -5.29 -2.00
CA PHE A 718 8.76 -4.86 -2.64
C PHE A 718 9.04 -3.97 -3.85
N ALA A 719 8.64 -4.41 -5.05
CA ALA A 719 8.97 -3.73 -6.31
C ALA A 719 7.74 -3.30 -7.12
N ARG A 720 6.55 -3.82 -6.78
CA ARG A 720 5.36 -3.67 -7.62
C ARG A 720 4.72 -2.30 -7.49
N THR A 721 4.66 -1.57 -8.60
CA THR A 721 4.04 -0.23 -8.65
C THR A 721 2.76 -0.18 -9.49
N ARG A 722 2.44 -1.25 -10.25
CA ARG A 722 1.31 -1.29 -11.18
C ARG A 722 0.45 -2.56 -11.03
N PHE A 723 -0.86 -2.38 -11.13
CA PHE A 723 -1.78 -3.46 -11.45
C PHE A 723 -1.78 -3.66 -12.97
N ASP A 724 -1.38 -4.82 -13.49
CA ASP A 724 -1.19 -5.04 -14.93
C ASP A 724 -1.69 -6.42 -15.40
N ALA A 725 -1.31 -6.79 -16.62
CA ALA A 725 -1.71 -8.04 -17.25
C ALA A 725 -1.22 -9.31 -16.52
N GLU A 726 -0.06 -9.29 -15.87
CA GLU A 726 0.45 -10.45 -15.13
C GLU A 726 -0.45 -10.75 -13.92
N LEU A 727 -0.83 -9.70 -13.17
CA LEU A 727 -1.79 -9.83 -12.07
C LEU A 727 -3.15 -10.31 -12.57
N ARG A 728 -3.61 -9.83 -13.73
CA ARG A 728 -4.85 -10.35 -14.32
C ARG A 728 -4.73 -11.85 -14.66
N LYS A 729 -3.62 -12.29 -15.27
CA LYS A 729 -3.39 -13.72 -15.61
C LYS A 729 -3.36 -14.60 -14.36
N HIS A 730 -2.81 -14.09 -13.25
CA HIS A 730 -2.83 -14.79 -11.96
C HIS A 730 -4.25 -15.05 -11.46
N PHE A 731 -5.13 -14.03 -11.55
CA PHE A 731 -6.49 -14.16 -11.02
C PHE A 731 -7.51 -14.75 -11.99
N ILE A 732 -7.25 -14.67 -13.30
CA ILE A 732 -8.10 -15.21 -14.36
C ILE A 732 -7.29 -16.24 -15.14
N THR A 733 -7.62 -17.52 -14.92
CA THR A 733 -7.00 -18.65 -15.62
C THR A 733 -7.28 -18.61 -17.13
N ASP A 734 -6.48 -19.33 -17.92
CA ASP A 734 -6.66 -19.43 -19.39
C ASP A 734 -8.03 -20.00 -19.78
N LYS A 735 -8.60 -20.85 -18.92
CA LYS A 735 -9.96 -21.40 -19.04
C LYS A 735 -11.07 -20.38 -18.71
N GLN A 736 -10.72 -19.10 -18.51
CA GLN A 736 -11.62 -17.99 -18.16
C GLN A 736 -12.36 -18.22 -16.84
N ILE A 737 -11.65 -18.74 -15.83
CA ILE A 737 -12.19 -18.94 -14.47
C ILE A 737 -11.53 -17.94 -13.52
N ALA A 738 -12.35 -17.16 -12.81
CA ALA A 738 -11.88 -16.26 -11.76
C ALA A 738 -11.52 -17.03 -10.49
N LYS A 739 -10.39 -16.67 -9.88
CA LYS A 739 -9.83 -17.32 -8.68
C LYS A 739 -9.63 -16.32 -7.55
N PHE A 740 -10.69 -15.61 -7.16
CA PHE A 740 -10.63 -14.57 -6.11
C PHE A 740 -10.83 -15.13 -4.69
N GLY A 741 -10.05 -16.15 -4.33
CA GLY A 741 -10.05 -16.74 -2.98
C GLY A 741 -8.80 -16.35 -2.20
N ILE A 742 -8.84 -16.45 -0.87
CA ILE A 742 -7.72 -16.06 0.02
C ILE A 742 -6.38 -16.71 -0.40
N GLN A 743 -6.40 -17.99 -0.77
CA GLN A 743 -5.22 -18.72 -1.23
C GLN A 743 -4.55 -18.05 -2.44
N ASN A 744 -5.34 -17.60 -3.42
CA ASN A 744 -4.80 -16.95 -4.61
C ASN A 744 -4.28 -15.54 -4.28
N TYR A 745 -4.91 -14.81 -3.36
CA TYR A 745 -4.40 -13.51 -2.92
C TYR A 745 -3.06 -13.65 -2.16
N GLN A 746 -2.88 -14.69 -1.35
CA GLN A 746 -1.60 -14.97 -0.69
C GLN A 746 -0.49 -15.33 -1.69
N GLN A 747 -0.83 -16.03 -2.77
CA GLN A 747 0.13 -16.41 -3.83
C GLN A 747 0.60 -15.25 -4.71
N VAL A 748 0.03 -14.06 -4.57
CA VAL A 748 0.49 -12.87 -5.31
C VAL A 748 1.83 -12.36 -4.77
N ASP A 749 2.30 -12.85 -3.63
CA ASP A 749 3.54 -12.38 -3.00
C ASP A 749 4.76 -12.37 -3.93
N THR A 750 4.92 -13.39 -4.76
CA THR A 750 5.98 -13.48 -5.80
C THR A 750 5.86 -12.42 -6.90
N LEU A 751 4.67 -11.88 -7.14
CA LEU A 751 4.45 -10.77 -8.08
C LEU A 751 4.63 -9.40 -7.42
N LEU A 752 4.52 -9.33 -6.09
CA LEU A 752 4.72 -8.09 -5.32
C LEU A 752 6.18 -7.87 -4.94
N ILE A 753 6.86 -8.95 -4.59
CA ILE A 753 8.19 -8.97 -3.99
C ILE A 753 9.17 -9.58 -5.00
N LYS A 754 10.15 -8.79 -5.44
CA LYS A 754 11.21 -9.24 -6.36
C LYS A 754 12.45 -9.58 -5.54
N GLU A 755 12.80 -10.86 -5.49
CA GLU A 755 14.02 -11.31 -4.84
C GLU A 755 15.25 -10.68 -5.52
N ASN A 756 16.23 -10.27 -4.71
CA ASN A 756 17.45 -9.61 -5.19
C ASN A 756 17.19 -8.36 -6.05
N LEU A 757 16.16 -7.58 -5.71
CA LEU A 757 15.86 -6.30 -6.34
C LEU A 757 17.11 -5.39 -6.34
N ASN A 758 17.61 -5.08 -7.54
CA ASN A 758 18.68 -4.10 -7.70
C ASN A 758 18.14 -2.71 -7.27
N PRO A 759 18.83 -1.96 -6.40
CA PRO A 759 18.41 -0.61 -6.01
C PRO A 759 18.11 0.34 -7.19
N ASP A 760 18.72 0.14 -8.36
CA ASP A 760 18.48 0.97 -9.55
C ASP A 760 17.16 0.63 -10.29
N ASP A 761 16.64 -0.58 -10.07
CA ASP A 761 15.36 -1.06 -10.62
C ASP A 761 14.17 -0.68 -9.74
N ASP A 762 14.43 -0.37 -8.48
CA ASP A 762 13.38 -0.01 -7.54
C ASP A 762 12.79 1.36 -7.92
N ARG A 763 11.48 1.37 -8.12
CA ARG A 763 10.71 2.57 -8.47
C ARG A 763 9.91 3.08 -7.29
N THR A 764 9.93 2.41 -6.16
CA THR A 764 9.15 2.80 -4.98
C THR A 764 9.84 3.93 -4.23
N PHE A 765 9.05 4.83 -3.64
CA PHE A 765 9.56 5.88 -2.76
C PHE A 765 9.52 5.37 -1.33
N LYS A 766 10.55 4.64 -0.91
CA LYS A 766 10.56 3.90 0.36
C LYS A 766 11.91 4.03 1.05
N ILE A 767 11.95 3.81 2.36
CA ILE A 767 13.13 4.10 3.18
C ILE A 767 14.23 3.05 3.00
N SER A 768 15.47 3.53 2.86
CA SER A 768 16.66 2.68 2.81
C SER A 768 17.46 2.85 4.11
N PHE A 769 17.28 1.94 5.06
CA PHE A 769 18.08 1.86 6.29
C PHE A 769 19.11 0.72 6.23
N PRO A 770 20.27 0.84 6.89
CA PRO A 770 21.18 -0.29 7.10
C PRO A 770 20.49 -1.43 7.84
N GLU A 771 20.88 -2.68 7.56
CA GLU A 771 20.23 -3.88 8.10
C GLU A 771 20.24 -3.97 9.64
N LYS A 772 21.19 -3.29 10.29
CA LYS A 772 21.31 -3.21 11.76
C LYS A 772 20.28 -2.28 12.42
N GLU A 773 19.71 -1.35 11.67
CA GLU A 773 18.74 -0.38 12.18
C GLU A 773 17.33 -0.95 12.10
N THR A 774 16.53 -0.71 13.14
CA THR A 774 15.17 -1.26 13.21
C THR A 774 14.16 -0.25 12.67
N LEU A 775 13.22 -0.72 11.85
CA LEU A 775 12.11 0.11 11.38
C LEU A 775 10.93 -0.04 12.33
N THR A 776 10.62 0.98 13.12
CA THR A 776 9.43 1.00 13.99
C THR A 776 8.16 1.39 13.25
N PHE A 777 8.30 2.08 12.13
CA PHE A 777 7.19 2.55 11.30
C PHE A 777 7.55 2.41 9.82
N PHE A 778 6.65 1.81 9.03
CA PHE A 778 6.86 1.49 7.62
C PHE A 778 5.91 2.29 6.74
N PHE A 779 6.44 2.90 5.70
CA PHE A 779 5.62 3.56 4.69
C PHE A 779 6.34 3.64 3.35
N LEU A 780 5.58 3.66 2.26
CA LEU A 780 6.12 3.82 0.92
C LEU A 780 5.19 4.67 0.05
N GLY A 781 5.78 5.47 -0.83
CA GLY A 781 5.08 6.14 -1.92
C GLY A 781 5.15 5.29 -3.19
N LEU A 782 4.02 5.10 -3.83
CA LEU A 782 3.92 4.38 -5.11
C LEU A 782 3.78 5.40 -6.25
N PRO A 783 4.75 5.47 -7.17
CA PRO A 783 4.54 6.23 -8.39
C PRO A 783 3.64 5.43 -9.33
N PRO A 784 2.62 6.06 -9.91
CA PRO A 784 1.93 5.53 -11.07
C PRO A 784 2.81 5.59 -12.34
N GLY A 785 2.22 5.29 -13.50
CA GLY A 785 2.90 5.38 -14.78
C GLY A 785 3.40 6.79 -15.16
N ARG A 786 3.87 6.92 -16.41
CA ARG A 786 4.35 8.21 -16.95
C ARG A 786 3.15 9.15 -17.14
N GLU A 787 3.23 10.36 -16.58
CA GLU A 787 2.18 11.40 -16.64
C GLU A 787 0.77 10.90 -16.24
N PRO A 788 0.62 10.46 -14.99
CA PRO A 788 -0.60 9.80 -14.53
C PRO A 788 -1.80 10.73 -14.44
N THR A 789 -2.98 10.20 -14.79
CA THR A 789 -4.23 10.81 -14.34
C THR A 789 -4.38 10.67 -12.83
N ASP A 790 -5.25 11.48 -12.21
CA ASP A 790 -5.50 11.34 -10.77
C ASP A 790 -6.11 9.97 -10.42
N THR A 791 -7.04 9.49 -11.24
CA THR A 791 -7.63 8.15 -11.11
C THR A 791 -6.56 7.05 -11.18
N GLU A 792 -5.64 7.13 -12.15
CA GLU A 792 -4.55 6.16 -12.32
C GLU A 792 -3.64 6.09 -11.09
N SER A 793 -3.35 7.22 -10.46
CA SER A 793 -2.52 7.27 -9.25
C SER A 793 -3.07 6.47 -8.07
N TRP A 794 -4.38 6.21 -8.05
CA TRP A 794 -5.05 5.47 -6.97
C TRP A 794 -5.24 3.97 -7.25
N VAL A 795 -4.99 3.50 -8.47
CA VAL A 795 -5.28 2.10 -8.88
C VAL A 795 -4.52 1.07 -8.04
N THR A 796 -3.18 1.07 -8.14
CA THR A 796 -2.36 0.11 -7.39
C THR A 796 -2.43 0.33 -5.88
N PRO A 797 -2.35 1.57 -5.36
CA PRO A 797 -2.46 1.82 -3.92
C PRO A 797 -3.77 1.31 -3.32
N ALA A 798 -4.91 1.51 -4.01
CA ALA A 798 -6.19 1.05 -3.50
C ALA A 798 -6.28 -0.47 -3.39
N TRP A 799 -5.79 -1.16 -4.40
CA TRP A 799 -5.77 -2.62 -4.43
C TRP A 799 -4.78 -3.21 -3.40
N LEU A 800 -3.59 -2.60 -3.26
CA LEU A 800 -2.61 -3.01 -2.25
C LEU A 800 -3.10 -2.75 -0.83
N ALA A 801 -3.80 -1.65 -0.57
CA ALA A 801 -4.35 -1.36 0.75
C ALA A 801 -5.26 -2.48 1.27
N LEU A 802 -6.04 -3.10 0.38
CA LEU A 802 -6.90 -4.24 0.69
C LEU A 802 -6.15 -5.58 0.68
N THR A 803 -5.09 -5.72 -0.12
CA THR A 803 -4.38 -7.00 -0.30
C THR A 803 -3.31 -7.22 0.76
N LEU A 804 -2.53 -6.19 1.11
CA LEU A 804 -1.40 -6.30 2.04
C LEU A 804 -1.78 -6.81 3.44
N PRO A 805 -2.95 -6.48 4.04
CA PRO A 805 -3.37 -7.09 5.29
C PRO A 805 -3.46 -8.62 5.23
N LEU A 806 -3.80 -9.19 4.08
CA LEU A 806 -3.95 -10.64 3.88
C LEU A 806 -2.61 -11.34 3.57
N VAL A 807 -1.62 -10.58 3.10
CA VAL A 807 -0.30 -11.09 2.66
C VAL A 807 0.78 -10.87 3.72
N LEU A 808 0.77 -9.71 4.38
CA LEU A 808 1.81 -9.26 5.32
C LEU A 808 1.32 -9.11 6.76
N ASP A 809 0.02 -9.30 7.01
CA ASP A 809 -0.59 -9.22 8.35
C ASP A 809 -0.39 -7.87 9.06
N VAL A 810 -0.65 -6.78 8.32
CA VAL A 810 -0.51 -5.39 8.77
C VAL A 810 -1.80 -4.59 8.57
N LYS A 811 -1.96 -3.52 9.35
CA LYS A 811 -2.96 -2.49 9.07
C LYS A 811 -2.42 -1.50 8.04
N VAL A 812 -3.28 -1.03 7.13
CA VAL A 812 -2.85 -0.18 6.01
C VAL A 812 -3.72 1.06 5.88
N VAL A 813 -3.06 2.20 5.76
CA VAL A 813 -3.70 3.46 5.37
C VAL A 813 -3.16 3.90 4.02
N ALA A 814 -4.04 4.03 3.04
CA ALA A 814 -3.70 4.58 1.73
C ALA A 814 -4.11 6.06 1.67
N SER A 815 -3.16 6.95 1.39
CA SER A 815 -3.39 8.39 1.45
C SER A 815 -2.69 9.15 0.32
N GLU A 816 -3.28 10.26 -0.12
CA GLU A 816 -2.58 11.26 -0.92
C GLU A 816 -1.63 12.15 -0.09
N SER A 817 -1.82 12.17 1.23
CA SER A 817 -1.00 12.95 2.15
C SER A 817 0.37 12.29 2.35
N PRO A 818 1.48 13.05 2.23
CA PRO A 818 2.80 12.57 2.61
C PRO A 818 3.00 12.54 4.14
N VAL A 819 2.01 12.97 4.93
CA VAL A 819 2.04 12.92 6.40
C VAL A 819 1.30 11.68 6.90
N PRO A 820 1.91 10.88 7.80
CA PRO A 820 1.19 9.81 8.48
C PRO A 820 -0.04 10.36 9.22
N PRO A 821 -1.26 9.84 8.98
CA PRO A 821 -2.46 10.36 9.63
C PRO A 821 -2.60 9.92 11.10
N PHE A 822 -1.91 8.85 11.51
CA PHE A 822 -2.02 8.27 12.86
C PHE A 822 -0.66 8.12 13.53
N ILE A 823 -0.65 8.16 14.85
CA ILE A 823 0.55 7.93 15.65
C ILE A 823 0.80 6.41 15.74
N SER A 824 -0.25 5.63 15.98
CA SER A 824 -0.20 4.17 16.12
C SER A 824 -1.35 3.48 15.36
N GLY A 825 -1.19 2.19 15.05
CA GLY A 825 -2.24 1.33 14.49
C GLY A 825 -3.41 1.09 15.47
N ALA A 826 -3.23 1.46 16.74
CA ALA A 826 -4.27 1.45 17.76
C ALA A 826 -5.21 2.68 17.70
N ASP A 827 -4.83 3.74 16.97
CA ASP A 827 -5.61 4.99 16.90
C ASP A 827 -6.86 4.89 16.01
N PHE A 828 -6.99 3.80 15.25
CA PHE A 828 -8.17 3.48 14.44
C PHE A 828 -8.58 2.02 14.62
N GLU A 829 -9.89 1.77 14.60
CA GLU A 829 -10.42 0.46 14.95
C GLU A 829 -10.25 -0.54 13.79
N GLU A 830 -10.37 -0.07 12.56
CA GLU A 830 -10.35 -0.86 11.34
C GLU A 830 -8.95 -1.37 10.95
N THR A 831 -8.89 -2.17 9.89
CA THR A 831 -7.62 -2.68 9.33
C THR A 831 -7.18 -1.88 8.12
N VAL A 832 -8.13 -1.43 7.28
CA VAL A 832 -7.86 -0.63 6.07
C VAL A 832 -8.60 0.69 6.14
N LEU A 833 -7.89 1.77 5.81
CA LEU A 833 -8.45 3.11 5.69
C LEU A 833 -7.95 3.81 4.41
N PHE A 834 -8.87 4.45 3.71
CA PHE A 834 -8.61 5.31 2.56
C PHE A 834 -8.75 6.78 2.98
N ASP A 835 -7.69 7.57 2.74
CA ASP A 835 -7.62 8.98 3.07
C ASP A 835 -7.43 9.81 1.78
N GLY A 836 -8.56 10.26 1.23
CA GLY A 836 -8.60 11.08 0.01
C GLY A 836 -8.65 10.27 -1.28
N GLU A 837 -9.25 9.08 -1.26
CA GLU A 837 -9.37 8.24 -2.46
C GLU A 837 -10.13 8.93 -3.60
N HIS A 838 -9.75 8.62 -4.83
CA HIS A 838 -10.49 9.10 -6.00
C HIS A 838 -11.91 8.50 -6.02
N GLN A 839 -12.92 9.28 -6.43
CA GLN A 839 -14.33 8.86 -6.47
C GLN A 839 -14.55 7.52 -7.17
N ALA A 840 -13.84 7.25 -8.26
CA ALA A 840 -13.89 5.97 -8.97
C ALA A 840 -13.58 4.77 -8.07
N ILE A 841 -12.59 4.90 -7.18
CA ILE A 841 -12.27 3.86 -6.21
C ILE A 841 -13.43 3.75 -5.21
N ARG A 842 -13.87 4.88 -4.64
CA ARG A 842 -14.98 4.92 -3.68
C ARG A 842 -16.26 4.27 -4.20
N SER A 843 -16.62 4.51 -5.46
CA SER A 843 -17.77 3.89 -6.12
C SER A 843 -17.66 2.35 -6.19
N LEU A 844 -16.45 1.83 -6.45
CA LEU A 844 -16.21 0.38 -6.57
C LEU A 844 -16.17 -0.33 -5.22
N ILE A 845 -15.53 0.28 -4.21
CA ILE A 845 -15.40 -0.34 -2.89
C ILE A 845 -16.62 -0.06 -2.01
N LYS A 846 -17.31 1.07 -2.18
CA LYS A 846 -18.49 1.58 -1.44
C LYS A 846 -18.19 2.38 -0.15
N LYS A 847 -17.10 2.09 0.57
CA LYS A 847 -16.71 2.76 1.83
C LYS A 847 -15.22 3.10 1.86
N ASP A 848 -14.80 3.95 2.79
CA ASP A 848 -13.40 4.37 3.03
C ASP A 848 -12.69 3.48 4.06
N THR A 849 -13.43 2.77 4.90
CA THR A 849 -12.83 1.92 5.95
C THR A 849 -13.36 0.49 5.89
N TYR A 850 -12.48 -0.47 6.18
CA TYR A 850 -12.83 -1.90 6.23
C TYR A 850 -12.16 -2.63 7.39
N ARG A 851 -12.98 -3.45 8.04
CA ARG A 851 -12.55 -4.49 8.97
C ARG A 851 -11.89 -5.65 8.23
N LEU A 852 -10.93 -6.34 8.86
CA LEU A 852 -10.15 -7.43 8.23
C LEU A 852 -11.04 -8.50 7.58
N ASP A 853 -12.00 -9.05 8.34
CA ASP A 853 -12.95 -10.09 7.92
C ASP A 853 -14.03 -9.60 6.93
N SER A 854 -14.06 -8.28 6.65
CA SER A 854 -14.92 -7.68 5.64
C SER A 854 -14.21 -7.45 4.32
N ILE A 855 -12.87 -7.52 4.28
CA ILE A 855 -12.09 -7.40 3.04
C ILE A 855 -12.37 -8.59 2.12
N LEU A 856 -12.29 -9.81 2.68
CA LEU A 856 -12.73 -11.07 2.05
C LEU A 856 -13.59 -11.86 3.06
N PRO A 857 -14.92 -11.72 3.00
CA PRO A 857 -15.84 -12.52 3.83
C PRO A 857 -15.68 -14.02 3.59
N SER A 858 -15.69 -14.81 4.67
CA SER A 858 -15.47 -16.26 4.67
C SER A 858 -16.75 -17.10 4.61
N SER A 859 -17.95 -16.51 4.58
CA SER A 859 -19.21 -17.23 4.67
C SER A 859 -19.53 -18.04 3.40
N SER A 860 -19.89 -19.31 3.58
CA SER A 860 -20.16 -20.28 2.51
C SER A 860 -21.62 -20.32 2.04
N GLU A 861 -22.54 -19.73 2.80
CA GLU A 861 -23.99 -19.87 2.57
C GLU A 861 -24.54 -18.84 1.57
N GLN A 862 -24.03 -17.60 1.60
CA GLN A 862 -24.37 -16.53 0.65
C GLN A 862 -23.12 -15.70 0.34
N ARG A 863 -22.88 -15.41 -0.94
CA ARG A 863 -21.76 -14.54 -1.33
C ARG A 863 -22.03 -13.15 -0.76
N GLU A 864 -21.15 -12.67 0.11
CA GLU A 864 -21.20 -11.30 0.63
C GLU A 864 -20.36 -10.36 -0.24
N PHE A 865 -20.65 -9.05 -0.14
CA PHE A 865 -19.86 -8.05 -0.85
C PHE A 865 -18.44 -7.99 -0.26
N SER A 866 -17.43 -8.13 -1.13
CA SER A 866 -16.01 -7.98 -0.81
C SER A 866 -15.45 -6.80 -1.61
N PRO A 867 -14.88 -5.76 -0.95
CA PRO A 867 -14.26 -4.65 -1.65
C PRO A 867 -13.07 -5.11 -2.51
N LEU A 868 -12.30 -6.10 -2.04
CA LEU A 868 -11.14 -6.60 -2.79
C LEU A 868 -11.57 -7.38 -4.03
N ASN A 869 -12.59 -8.24 -3.93
CA ASN A 869 -13.09 -8.98 -5.09
C ASN A 869 -13.75 -8.04 -6.11
N ALA A 870 -14.55 -7.07 -5.66
CA ALA A 870 -15.18 -6.09 -6.54
C ALA A 870 -14.14 -5.23 -7.27
N LEU A 871 -13.11 -4.76 -6.56
CA LEU A 871 -12.03 -3.98 -7.15
C LEU A 871 -11.20 -4.81 -8.15
N THR A 872 -10.85 -6.05 -7.78
CA THR A 872 -10.11 -6.98 -8.66
C THR A 872 -10.93 -7.31 -9.91
N ALA A 873 -12.25 -7.54 -9.77
CA ALA A 873 -13.16 -7.76 -10.90
C ALA A 873 -13.16 -6.56 -11.86
N ALA A 874 -13.35 -5.35 -11.31
CA ALA A 874 -13.39 -4.13 -12.10
C ALA A 874 -12.07 -3.90 -12.86
N TYR A 875 -10.93 -4.15 -12.21
CA TYR A 875 -9.61 -4.02 -12.83
C TYR A 875 -9.38 -5.06 -13.92
N CYS A 876 -9.82 -6.31 -13.72
CA CYS A 876 -9.75 -7.36 -14.75
C CYS A 876 -10.58 -7.01 -15.99
N ILE A 877 -11.80 -6.47 -15.80
CA ILE A 877 -12.66 -5.98 -16.89
C ILE A 877 -12.00 -4.79 -17.58
N HIS A 878 -11.44 -3.85 -16.81
CA HIS A 878 -10.81 -2.64 -17.34
C HIS A 878 -9.59 -2.97 -18.22
N LEU A 879 -8.69 -3.82 -17.74
CA LEU A 879 -7.48 -4.26 -18.46
C LEU A 879 -7.81 -4.94 -19.80
N GLU A 880 -8.98 -5.54 -19.91
CA GLU A 880 -9.45 -6.20 -21.12
C GLU A 880 -10.08 -5.21 -22.13
N VAL A 881 -10.86 -4.25 -21.62
CA VAL A 881 -11.70 -3.39 -22.46
C VAL A 881 -11.09 -2.02 -22.73
N ASN A 882 -10.26 -1.50 -21.85
CA ASN A 882 -9.73 -0.13 -21.95
C ASN A 882 -8.20 -0.16 -22.04
N ARG A 883 -7.69 -0.17 -23.28
CA ARG A 883 -6.25 -0.10 -23.60
C ARG A 883 -5.94 1.09 -24.50
N LYS A 884 -4.74 1.62 -24.32
CA LYS A 884 -4.10 2.60 -25.18
C LYS A 884 -3.59 1.90 -26.46
N LYS A 885 -3.13 2.68 -27.43
CA LYS A 885 -2.69 2.20 -28.75
C LYS A 885 -1.39 1.38 -28.69
N ASP A 886 -0.55 1.68 -27.70
CA ASP A 886 0.70 1.00 -27.34
C ASP A 886 0.46 -0.33 -26.59
N GLY A 887 -0.79 -0.67 -26.26
CA GLY A 887 -1.15 -1.89 -25.55
C GLY A 887 -1.28 -1.71 -24.03
N ASP A 888 -0.85 -0.58 -23.48
CA ASP A 888 -0.91 -0.29 -22.05
C ASP A 888 -2.36 -0.06 -21.57
N PRO A 889 -2.68 -0.37 -20.31
CA PRO A 889 -3.98 -0.05 -19.73
C PRO A 889 -4.28 1.46 -19.76
N ASP A 890 -5.48 1.82 -20.19
CA ASP A 890 -5.95 3.21 -20.15
C ASP A 890 -6.67 3.50 -18.83
N TRP A 891 -5.92 3.55 -17.73
CA TRP A 891 -6.46 3.75 -16.37
C TRP A 891 -7.25 5.06 -16.20
N GLY A 892 -7.06 6.06 -17.07
CA GLY A 892 -7.89 7.27 -17.09
C GLY A 892 -9.38 6.99 -17.35
N LYS A 893 -9.71 5.89 -18.03
CA LYS A 893 -11.10 5.45 -18.28
C LYS A 893 -11.72 4.64 -17.15
N LEU A 894 -11.00 4.38 -16.06
CA LEU A 894 -11.54 3.62 -14.93
C LEU A 894 -12.72 4.37 -14.28
N SER A 895 -12.68 5.71 -14.28
CA SER A 895 -13.77 6.53 -13.74
C SER A 895 -15.10 6.33 -14.46
N ASP A 896 -15.07 6.13 -15.78
CA ASP A 896 -16.29 5.82 -16.55
C ASP A 896 -16.82 4.43 -16.18
N LEU A 897 -15.94 3.43 -16.12
CA LEU A 897 -16.30 2.07 -15.73
C LEU A 897 -16.86 2.00 -14.30
N ALA A 898 -16.25 2.70 -13.36
CA ALA A 898 -16.71 2.75 -11.98
C ALA A 898 -18.10 3.40 -11.86
N ARG A 899 -18.33 4.53 -12.54
CA ARG A 899 -19.64 5.20 -12.59
C ARG A 899 -20.71 4.31 -13.20
N ASP A 900 -20.37 3.61 -14.28
CA ASP A 900 -21.29 2.69 -14.96
C ASP A 900 -21.70 1.55 -14.02
N LEU A 901 -20.73 0.90 -13.36
CA LEU A 901 -21.00 -0.19 -12.42
C LEU A 901 -21.74 0.25 -11.16
N GLU A 902 -21.49 1.46 -10.66
CA GLU A 902 -22.27 2.07 -9.58
C GLU A 902 -23.71 2.36 -9.99
N THR A 903 -23.92 2.78 -11.24
CA THR A 903 -25.25 3.01 -11.80
C THR A 903 -26.02 1.70 -11.96
N SER A 904 -25.37 0.66 -12.48
CA SER A 904 -25.93 -0.70 -12.55
C SER A 904 -24.82 -1.74 -12.72
N PRO A 905 -24.81 -2.81 -11.92
CA PRO A 905 -23.92 -3.96 -12.10
C PRO A 905 -24.04 -4.62 -13.49
N LEU A 906 -25.16 -4.46 -14.20
CA LEU A 906 -25.36 -5.01 -15.55
C LEU A 906 -24.39 -4.45 -16.59
N TYR A 907 -23.76 -3.30 -16.33
CA TYR A 907 -22.73 -2.76 -17.23
C TYR A 907 -21.55 -3.71 -17.45
N VAL A 908 -21.33 -4.70 -16.57
CA VAL A 908 -20.39 -5.81 -16.82
C VAL A 908 -20.60 -6.40 -18.23
N PHE A 909 -21.85 -6.62 -18.65
CA PHE A 909 -22.18 -7.16 -19.98
C PHE A 909 -22.03 -6.13 -21.10
N HIS A 910 -22.28 -4.85 -20.82
CA HIS A 910 -21.95 -3.79 -21.77
C HIS A 910 -20.45 -3.77 -22.09
N TYR A 911 -19.59 -3.92 -21.08
CA TYR A 911 -18.14 -4.01 -21.25
C TYR A 911 -17.73 -5.29 -21.99
N LEU A 912 -18.44 -6.41 -21.81
CA LEU A 912 -18.27 -7.62 -22.62
C LEU A 912 -18.63 -7.39 -24.10
N THR A 913 -19.74 -6.71 -24.38
CA THR A 913 -20.14 -6.33 -25.74
C THR A 913 -19.12 -5.37 -26.37
N LYS A 914 -18.57 -4.43 -25.59
CA LYS A 914 -17.50 -3.54 -26.03
C LYS A 914 -16.22 -4.30 -26.36
N TRP A 915 -15.88 -5.34 -25.60
CA TRP A 915 -14.79 -6.26 -25.93
C TRP A 915 -15.05 -7.00 -27.26
N LEU A 916 -16.25 -7.53 -27.47
CA LEU A 916 -16.61 -8.26 -28.69
C LEU A 916 -16.40 -7.43 -29.96
N ARG A 917 -16.72 -6.13 -29.88
CA ARG A 917 -16.64 -5.18 -31.01
C ARG A 917 -15.22 -4.75 -31.35
N LYS A 918 -14.20 -5.06 -30.52
CA LYS A 918 -12.82 -4.72 -30.85
C LYS A 918 -12.30 -5.60 -31.99
N PRO A 919 -11.67 -5.02 -33.02
CA PRO A 919 -11.03 -5.80 -34.07
C PRO A 919 -9.87 -6.61 -33.49
N LYS A 920 -9.81 -7.91 -33.80
CA LYS A 920 -8.73 -8.81 -33.41
C LYS A 920 -7.90 -9.21 -34.62
N LYS A 921 -6.60 -9.44 -34.43
CA LYS A 921 -5.73 -10.02 -35.46
C LYS A 921 -6.00 -11.53 -35.53
N ASP A 922 -6.32 -12.04 -36.70
CA ASP A 922 -6.43 -13.49 -36.98
C ASP A 922 -5.04 -14.09 -37.25
N LYS A 923 -4.93 -15.42 -37.43
CA LYS A 923 -3.67 -16.13 -37.72
C LYS A 923 -2.92 -15.62 -38.96
N ASP A 924 -3.63 -14.97 -39.87
CA ASP A 924 -3.09 -14.33 -41.09
C ASP A 924 -2.84 -12.81 -40.94
N ASP A 925 -2.80 -12.28 -39.71
CA ASP A 925 -2.66 -10.85 -39.35
C ASP A 925 -3.76 -9.92 -39.91
N LYS A 926 -4.89 -10.50 -40.34
CA LYS A 926 -6.09 -9.76 -40.80
C LYS A 926 -6.96 -9.36 -39.61
N GLN A 927 -7.48 -8.13 -39.62
CA GLN A 927 -8.44 -7.69 -38.61
C GLN A 927 -9.81 -8.34 -38.84
N LYS A 928 -10.29 -9.10 -37.85
CA LYS A 928 -11.61 -9.72 -37.83
C LYS A 928 -12.30 -9.44 -36.50
N THR A 929 -13.58 -9.10 -36.54
CA THR A 929 -14.43 -9.02 -35.35
C THR A 929 -15.14 -10.35 -35.16
N LEU A 930 -15.25 -10.81 -33.91
CA LEU A 930 -16.02 -12.00 -33.59
C LEU A 930 -17.53 -11.71 -33.75
N ASP A 931 -18.27 -12.68 -34.30
CA ASP A 931 -19.73 -12.56 -34.46
C ASP A 931 -20.49 -12.83 -33.14
N ALA A 932 -19.87 -13.54 -32.19
CA ALA A 932 -20.43 -13.86 -30.88
C ALA A 932 -19.34 -14.05 -29.81
N VAL A 933 -19.71 -13.89 -28.54
CA VAL A 933 -18.80 -14.08 -27.40
C VAL A 933 -18.66 -15.58 -27.06
N PRO A 934 -17.44 -16.10 -26.83
CA PRO A 934 -17.25 -17.47 -26.34
C PRO A 934 -17.94 -17.74 -25.00
N VAL A 935 -18.56 -18.92 -24.86
CA VAL A 935 -19.31 -19.30 -23.65
C VAL A 935 -18.47 -19.23 -22.38
N ALA A 936 -17.20 -19.64 -22.42
CA ALA A 936 -16.29 -19.55 -21.28
C ALA A 936 -16.15 -18.09 -20.77
N LYS A 937 -16.11 -17.12 -21.69
CA LYS A 937 -16.02 -15.71 -21.36
C LYS A 937 -17.32 -15.14 -20.82
N ILE A 938 -18.46 -15.62 -21.33
CA ILE A 938 -19.77 -15.28 -20.76
C ILE A 938 -19.85 -15.78 -19.31
N ARG A 939 -19.40 -17.02 -19.04
CA ARG A 939 -19.32 -17.57 -17.68
C ARG A 939 -18.43 -16.73 -16.76
N LEU A 940 -17.26 -16.30 -17.26
CA LEU A 940 -16.38 -15.39 -16.52
C LEU A 940 -17.11 -14.11 -16.11
N TYR A 941 -17.68 -13.39 -17.07
CA TYR A 941 -18.34 -12.11 -16.78
C TYR A 941 -19.58 -12.28 -15.91
N MET A 942 -20.27 -13.42 -16.01
CA MET A 942 -21.34 -13.79 -15.08
C MET A 942 -20.83 -13.97 -13.65
N ASP A 943 -19.67 -14.61 -13.46
CA ASP A 943 -19.06 -14.74 -12.13
C ASP A 943 -18.56 -13.37 -11.62
N LEU A 944 -17.98 -12.54 -12.50
CA LEU A 944 -17.53 -11.19 -12.13
C LEU A 944 -18.68 -10.28 -11.69
N TYR A 945 -19.84 -10.38 -12.34
CA TYR A 945 -21.06 -9.63 -11.97
C TYR A 945 -21.44 -9.84 -10.50
N LYS A 946 -21.33 -11.08 -10.01
CA LYS A 946 -21.70 -11.46 -8.64
C LYS A 946 -20.85 -10.78 -7.56
N TYR A 947 -19.70 -10.19 -7.91
CA TYR A 947 -18.90 -9.41 -6.96
C TYR A 947 -19.44 -7.98 -6.75
N PHE A 948 -20.25 -7.47 -7.69
CA PHE A 948 -20.89 -6.16 -7.57
C PHE A 948 -22.28 -6.26 -6.96
N GLU A 949 -23.03 -7.32 -7.31
CA GLU A 949 -24.37 -7.63 -6.79
C GLU A 949 -24.47 -9.09 -6.33
N PRO A 950 -24.03 -9.40 -5.10
CA PRO A 950 -23.98 -10.78 -4.62
C PRO A 950 -25.36 -11.46 -4.45
N GLY A 951 -26.42 -10.68 -4.21
CA GLY A 951 -27.80 -11.19 -4.13
C GLY A 951 -28.42 -11.57 -5.48
N GLU A 952 -27.78 -11.19 -6.60
CA GLU A 952 -28.22 -11.47 -7.97
C GLU A 952 -29.68 -11.06 -8.27
N GLU A 953 -30.27 -10.11 -7.53
CA GLU A 953 -31.70 -9.74 -7.67
C GLU A 953 -32.03 -9.31 -9.11
N THR A 954 -31.26 -8.37 -9.64
CA THR A 954 -31.42 -7.85 -11.00
C THR A 954 -31.16 -8.94 -12.04
N MET A 955 -30.11 -9.74 -11.85
CA MET A 955 -29.78 -10.87 -12.72
C MET A 955 -30.90 -11.90 -12.76
N ASN A 956 -31.48 -12.24 -11.61
CA ASN A 956 -32.54 -13.23 -11.49
C ASN A 956 -33.81 -12.78 -12.21
N GLN A 957 -34.12 -11.48 -12.16
CA GLN A 957 -35.22 -10.93 -12.96
C GLN A 957 -34.98 -11.09 -14.47
N LEU A 958 -33.77 -10.77 -14.96
CA LEU A 958 -33.45 -10.90 -16.38
C LEU A 958 -33.26 -12.35 -16.83
N ARG A 959 -32.82 -13.24 -15.94
CA ARG A 959 -32.82 -14.69 -16.13
C ARG A 959 -34.23 -15.19 -16.32
N LYS A 960 -35.16 -14.76 -15.46
CA LYS A 960 -36.58 -15.12 -15.59
C LYS A 960 -37.19 -14.59 -16.89
N LEU A 961 -36.90 -13.34 -17.25
CA LEU A 961 -37.34 -12.76 -18.53
C LEU A 961 -36.84 -13.60 -19.71
N THR A 962 -35.58 -14.04 -19.65
CA THR A 962 -34.94 -14.87 -20.69
C THR A 962 -35.57 -16.25 -20.80
N GLU A 963 -35.81 -16.90 -19.66
CA GLU A 963 -36.53 -18.18 -19.60
C GLU A 963 -37.93 -18.08 -20.21
N LEU A 964 -38.66 -17.00 -19.92
CA LEU A 964 -40.03 -16.82 -20.39
C LEU A 964 -40.13 -16.76 -21.91
N TYR A 965 -39.29 -15.97 -22.60
CA TYR A 965 -39.34 -15.95 -24.06
C TYR A 965 -38.75 -17.22 -24.70
N ARG A 966 -37.76 -17.87 -24.06
CA ARG A 966 -37.22 -19.17 -24.49
C ARG A 966 -38.25 -20.31 -24.48
N ARG A 967 -39.37 -20.16 -23.75
CA ARG A 967 -40.47 -21.15 -23.78
C ARG A 967 -41.19 -21.19 -25.12
N PHE A 968 -41.32 -20.06 -25.81
CA PHE A 968 -42.06 -19.99 -27.08
C PHE A 968 -41.20 -19.63 -28.30
N TYR A 969 -40.04 -18.97 -28.13
CA TYR A 969 -39.20 -18.48 -29.21
C TYR A 969 -37.73 -18.92 -29.05
N ARG A 970 -37.12 -19.36 -30.15
CA ARG A 970 -35.69 -19.68 -30.26
C ARG A 970 -35.07 -19.06 -31.51
N ALA A 971 -33.79 -18.74 -31.47
CA ALA A 971 -33.05 -18.42 -32.67
C ALA A 971 -32.84 -19.67 -33.52
N LYS A 972 -32.76 -19.53 -34.85
CA LYS A 972 -32.63 -20.68 -35.76
C LYS A 972 -31.34 -21.45 -35.53
N SER A 973 -30.23 -20.72 -35.49
CA SER A 973 -28.88 -21.28 -35.34
C SER A 973 -28.31 -21.00 -33.96
N SER A 974 -27.50 -21.92 -33.45
CA SER A 974 -26.69 -21.73 -32.25
C SER A 974 -25.64 -20.61 -32.38
N TYR A 975 -25.29 -20.22 -33.60
CA TYR A 975 -24.40 -19.09 -33.93
C TYR A 975 -25.18 -17.83 -34.35
N ALA A 976 -26.47 -17.76 -34.05
CA ALA A 976 -27.29 -16.62 -34.43
C ALA A 976 -26.74 -15.30 -33.86
N LYS A 977 -26.93 -14.23 -34.65
CA LYS A 977 -26.58 -12.87 -34.25
C LYS A 977 -27.50 -12.40 -33.11
N ALA A 978 -27.01 -11.46 -32.30
CA ALA A 978 -27.73 -10.88 -31.17
C ALA A 978 -29.18 -10.48 -31.50
N ASN A 979 -29.40 -9.83 -32.66
CA ASN A 979 -30.73 -9.35 -33.08
C ASN A 979 -31.76 -10.48 -33.28
N ALA A 980 -31.31 -11.68 -33.64
CA ALA A 980 -32.17 -12.84 -33.79
C ALA A 980 -32.60 -13.38 -32.42
N ILE A 981 -31.65 -13.48 -31.48
CA ILE A 981 -31.90 -13.96 -30.11
C ILE A 981 -32.85 -13.02 -29.37
N LEU A 982 -32.64 -11.71 -29.51
CA LEU A 982 -33.34 -10.68 -28.75
C LEU A 982 -34.66 -10.22 -29.38
N LYS A 983 -35.11 -10.87 -30.47
CA LYS A 983 -36.27 -10.44 -31.25
C LYS A 983 -37.55 -10.26 -30.42
N PRO A 984 -37.90 -11.14 -29.46
CA PRO A 984 -39.07 -10.94 -28.60
C PRO A 984 -38.97 -9.70 -27.70
N ILE A 985 -37.78 -9.42 -27.16
CA ILE A 985 -37.54 -8.23 -26.33
C ILE A 985 -37.66 -6.97 -27.18
N ASP A 986 -37.09 -6.98 -28.39
CA ASP A 986 -37.13 -5.84 -29.31
C ASP A 986 -38.56 -5.49 -29.71
N GLU A 987 -39.39 -6.48 -30.05
CA GLU A 987 -40.81 -6.24 -30.40
C GLU A 987 -41.64 -5.75 -29.21
N ALA A 988 -41.39 -6.29 -28.01
CA ALA A 988 -42.09 -5.85 -26.80
C ALA A 988 -41.71 -4.42 -26.41
N ALA A 989 -40.41 -4.10 -26.42
CA ALA A 989 -39.93 -2.74 -26.14
C ALA A 989 -40.45 -1.74 -27.18
N ASP A 990 -40.43 -2.08 -28.48
CA ASP A 990 -40.90 -1.20 -29.55
C ASP A 990 -42.37 -0.77 -29.34
N VAL A 991 -43.22 -1.70 -28.91
CA VAL A 991 -44.63 -1.42 -28.58
C VAL A 991 -44.73 -0.46 -27.40
N ILE A 992 -44.06 -0.73 -26.28
CA ILE A 992 -44.11 0.13 -25.08
C ILE A 992 -43.66 1.56 -25.41
N LEU A 993 -42.63 1.70 -26.24
CA LEU A 993 -42.06 2.98 -26.58
C LEU A 993 -42.93 3.80 -27.54
N LYS A 994 -43.56 3.15 -28.52
CA LYS A 994 -44.29 3.83 -29.61
C LYS A 994 -45.80 3.97 -29.39
N ILE A 995 -46.41 3.15 -28.55
CA ILE A 995 -47.88 3.13 -28.38
C ILE A 995 -48.41 4.45 -27.81
N ASP A 996 -49.54 4.95 -28.31
CA ASP A 996 -50.19 6.13 -27.75
C ASP A 996 -50.68 5.83 -26.31
N LYS A 997 -50.37 6.73 -25.36
CA LYS A 997 -50.83 6.62 -23.98
C LYS A 997 -52.36 6.60 -23.87
N ALA A 998 -53.06 7.21 -24.83
CA ALA A 998 -54.52 7.19 -24.88
C ALA A 998 -55.10 5.80 -25.23
N LEU A 999 -54.33 4.94 -25.90
CA LEU A 999 -54.77 3.61 -26.35
C LEU A 999 -54.45 2.49 -25.35
N ALA A 1000 -53.52 2.72 -24.42
CA ALA A 1000 -53.18 1.79 -23.33
C ALA A 1000 -53.17 2.57 -22.01
N THR A 1001 -54.33 2.67 -21.36
CA THR A 1001 -54.58 3.53 -20.20
C THR A 1001 -54.13 2.91 -18.88
N ASN A 1002 -53.90 1.60 -18.84
CA ASN A 1002 -53.45 0.86 -17.66
C ASN A 1002 -52.47 -0.27 -18.04
N THR A 1003 -51.82 -0.86 -17.03
CA THR A 1003 -50.82 -1.92 -17.22
C THR A 1003 -51.40 -3.16 -17.94
N GLU A 1004 -52.66 -3.50 -17.69
CA GLU A 1004 -53.33 -4.65 -18.32
C GLU A 1004 -53.52 -4.43 -19.83
N SER A 1005 -54.07 -3.29 -20.24
CA SER A 1005 -54.21 -2.95 -21.66
C SER A 1005 -52.87 -2.85 -22.39
N LEU A 1006 -51.81 -2.35 -21.74
CA LEU A 1006 -50.46 -2.35 -22.32
C LEU A 1006 -49.92 -3.79 -22.49
N THR A 1007 -50.17 -4.66 -21.51
CA THR A 1007 -49.81 -6.09 -21.56
C THR A 1007 -50.48 -6.77 -22.75
N ASP A 1008 -51.78 -6.55 -22.95
CA ASP A 1008 -52.54 -7.15 -24.05
C ASP A 1008 -51.99 -6.73 -25.42
N VAL A 1009 -51.61 -5.46 -25.59
CA VAL A 1009 -51.06 -4.98 -26.87
C VAL A 1009 -49.66 -5.55 -27.14
N VAL A 1010 -48.83 -5.67 -26.11
CA VAL A 1010 -47.52 -6.35 -26.22
C VAL A 1010 -47.71 -7.83 -26.59
N ALA A 1011 -48.61 -8.53 -25.90
CA ALA A 1011 -48.92 -9.93 -26.20
C ALA A 1011 -49.44 -10.12 -27.64
N ALA A 1012 -50.32 -9.23 -28.11
CA ALA A 1012 -50.83 -9.26 -29.48
C ALA A 1012 -49.71 -9.07 -30.53
N ARG A 1013 -48.74 -8.18 -30.27
CA ARG A 1013 -47.58 -7.98 -31.15
C ARG A 1013 -46.70 -9.23 -31.21
N LEU A 1014 -46.45 -9.88 -30.07
CA LEU A 1014 -45.64 -11.08 -29.98
C LEU A 1014 -46.34 -12.31 -30.60
N ALA A 1015 -47.65 -12.43 -30.43
CA ALA A 1015 -48.43 -13.46 -31.12
C ALA A 1015 -48.33 -13.30 -32.65
N LYS A 1016 -48.32 -12.07 -33.15
CA LYS A 1016 -48.06 -11.78 -34.57
C LYS A 1016 -46.64 -12.16 -34.99
N LEU A 1017 -45.63 -11.91 -34.15
CA LEU A 1017 -44.26 -12.37 -34.39
C LEU A 1017 -44.24 -13.91 -34.55
N MET A 1018 -44.84 -14.66 -33.62
CA MET A 1018 -44.86 -16.13 -33.66
C MET A 1018 -45.60 -16.69 -34.88
N ASN A 1019 -46.69 -16.06 -35.30
CA ASN A 1019 -47.35 -16.40 -36.56
C ASN A 1019 -46.44 -16.22 -37.77
N ASN A 1020 -45.61 -15.17 -37.79
CA ASN A 1020 -44.65 -14.95 -38.86
C ASN A 1020 -43.48 -15.94 -38.80
N VAL A 1021 -43.01 -16.30 -37.59
CA VAL A 1021 -41.98 -17.33 -37.38
C VAL A 1021 -42.45 -18.68 -37.92
N ARG A 1022 -43.68 -19.10 -37.60
CA ARG A 1022 -44.29 -20.32 -38.17
C ARG A 1022 -44.36 -20.31 -39.70
N ARG A 1023 -44.70 -19.16 -40.28
CA ARG A 1023 -44.78 -18.97 -41.74
C ARG A 1023 -43.41 -18.79 -42.41
N LYS A 1024 -42.31 -18.91 -41.65
CA LYS A 1024 -40.94 -18.66 -42.11
C LYS A 1024 -40.76 -17.24 -42.70
N ALA A 1025 -41.64 -16.31 -42.33
CA ALA A 1025 -41.65 -14.92 -42.78
C ALA A 1025 -40.92 -13.98 -41.81
N ALA A 1026 -40.46 -14.50 -40.68
CA ALA A 1026 -39.62 -13.80 -39.70
C ALA A 1026 -38.52 -14.75 -39.20
N GLU A 1027 -37.43 -14.15 -38.69
CA GLU A 1027 -36.30 -14.88 -38.11
C GLU A 1027 -36.68 -15.55 -36.78
N GLY A 1028 -36.16 -16.77 -36.54
CA GLY A 1028 -36.43 -17.59 -35.36
C GLY A 1028 -37.10 -18.93 -35.68
N LYS A 1029 -37.30 -19.75 -34.66
CA LYS A 1029 -38.07 -21.01 -34.66
C LYS A 1029 -38.84 -21.17 -33.35
N PRO A 1030 -39.96 -21.91 -33.33
CA PRO A 1030 -40.61 -22.26 -32.06
C PRO A 1030 -39.70 -23.16 -31.23
N THR A 1031 -39.88 -23.17 -29.91
CA THR A 1031 -39.17 -24.11 -29.04
C THR A 1031 -39.57 -25.54 -29.37
N LEU A 1032 -38.58 -26.44 -29.51
CA LEU A 1032 -38.80 -27.83 -29.91
C LEU A 1032 -38.55 -28.79 -28.75
N THR A 1033 -39.23 -29.92 -28.78
CA THR A 1033 -39.00 -31.06 -27.88
C THR A 1033 -38.86 -32.34 -28.69
N PHE A 1034 -38.01 -33.24 -28.20
CA PHE A 1034 -37.80 -34.54 -28.84
C PHE A 1034 -38.70 -35.58 -28.17
N VAL A 1035 -39.78 -35.97 -28.86
CA VAL A 1035 -40.78 -36.91 -28.37
C VAL A 1035 -41.06 -37.94 -29.46
N ASP A 1036 -41.09 -39.22 -29.10
CA ASP A 1036 -41.32 -40.34 -30.02
C ASP A 1036 -40.33 -40.41 -31.21
N GLY A 1037 -39.07 -40.04 -30.98
CA GLY A 1037 -38.02 -40.08 -32.01
C GLY A 1037 -38.10 -38.97 -33.06
N LYS A 1038 -38.93 -37.94 -32.85
CA LYS A 1038 -39.10 -36.79 -33.74
C LYS A 1038 -39.10 -35.47 -32.98
N TRP A 1039 -38.64 -34.42 -33.64
CA TRP A 1039 -38.69 -33.05 -33.12
C TRP A 1039 -40.06 -32.44 -33.41
N LYS A 1040 -40.77 -32.00 -32.37
CA LYS A 1040 -42.07 -31.32 -32.48
C LYS A 1040 -42.06 -30.01 -31.68
N PRO A 1041 -42.92 -29.03 -32.00
CA PRO A 1041 -43.13 -27.87 -31.15
C PRO A 1041 -43.40 -28.29 -29.71
N ALA A 1042 -42.72 -27.66 -28.76
CA ALA A 1042 -42.79 -27.97 -27.34
C ALA A 1042 -44.14 -27.62 -26.71
N LEU A 1043 -44.88 -26.69 -27.33
CA LEU A 1043 -46.13 -26.15 -26.83
C LEU A 1043 -47.23 -26.31 -27.89
N THR A 1044 -48.45 -26.56 -27.44
CA THR A 1044 -49.66 -26.44 -28.27
C THR A 1044 -49.97 -24.98 -28.59
N SER A 1045 -50.84 -24.73 -29.58
CA SER A 1045 -51.30 -23.39 -29.95
C SER A 1045 -51.88 -22.57 -28.78
N GLU A 1046 -52.52 -23.21 -27.80
CA GLU A 1046 -53.09 -22.54 -26.61
C GLU A 1046 -52.00 -22.25 -25.56
N GLU A 1047 -51.11 -23.20 -25.31
CA GLU A 1047 -49.99 -23.04 -24.37
C GLU A 1047 -48.97 -22.00 -24.86
N GLU A 1048 -48.74 -21.89 -26.18
CA GLU A 1048 -47.90 -20.84 -26.76
C GLU A 1048 -48.50 -19.45 -26.50
N ARG A 1049 -49.82 -19.28 -26.69
CA ARG A 1049 -50.50 -18.01 -26.37
C ARG A 1049 -50.35 -17.65 -24.91
N GLN A 1050 -50.49 -18.63 -24.02
CA GLN A 1050 -50.29 -18.41 -22.59
C GLN A 1050 -48.82 -18.04 -22.28
N ALA A 1051 -47.84 -18.72 -22.87
CA ALA A 1051 -46.42 -18.39 -22.68
C ALA A 1051 -46.06 -16.99 -23.21
N VAL A 1052 -46.65 -16.57 -24.33
CA VAL A 1052 -46.52 -15.21 -24.88
C VAL A 1052 -47.14 -14.19 -23.91
N TYR A 1053 -48.31 -14.47 -23.34
CA TYR A 1053 -48.96 -13.61 -22.36
C TYR A 1053 -48.14 -13.51 -21.06
N ASP A 1054 -47.62 -14.63 -20.54
CA ASP A 1054 -46.78 -14.67 -19.34
C ASP A 1054 -45.54 -13.77 -19.50
N PHE A 1055 -44.87 -13.85 -20.66
CA PHE A 1055 -43.74 -12.97 -20.98
C PHE A 1055 -44.16 -11.51 -21.07
N ALA A 1056 -45.25 -11.19 -21.78
CA ALA A 1056 -45.74 -9.82 -21.92
C ALA A 1056 -46.10 -9.22 -20.56
N ASN A 1057 -46.80 -9.99 -19.72
CA ASN A 1057 -47.19 -9.60 -18.37
C ASN A 1057 -45.95 -9.35 -17.50
N TYR A 1058 -44.95 -10.23 -17.55
CA TYR A 1058 -43.71 -10.06 -16.79
C TYR A 1058 -42.91 -8.83 -17.26
N PHE A 1059 -42.74 -8.64 -18.57
CA PHE A 1059 -42.01 -7.49 -19.12
C PHE A 1059 -42.70 -6.16 -18.82
N VAL A 1060 -44.04 -6.12 -18.83
CA VAL A 1060 -44.79 -4.90 -18.54
C VAL A 1060 -44.90 -4.64 -17.04
N LYS A 1061 -45.28 -5.63 -16.22
CA LYS A 1061 -45.48 -5.46 -14.77
C LYS A 1061 -44.17 -5.39 -13.99
N GLU A 1062 -43.30 -6.39 -14.15
CA GLU A 1062 -42.11 -6.52 -13.30
C GLU A 1062 -40.98 -5.61 -13.80
N ILE A 1063 -40.75 -5.56 -15.12
CA ILE A 1063 -39.66 -4.76 -15.69
C ILE A 1063 -40.09 -3.29 -15.89
N PHE A 1064 -41.12 -3.03 -16.71
CA PHE A 1064 -41.48 -1.65 -17.07
C PHE A 1064 -42.15 -0.87 -15.92
N GLU A 1065 -43.17 -1.43 -15.27
CA GLU A 1065 -43.83 -0.80 -14.13
C GLU A 1065 -42.99 -0.92 -12.85
N GLY A 1066 -42.49 -2.11 -12.53
CA GLY A 1066 -41.71 -2.39 -11.31
C GLY A 1066 -40.40 -1.59 -11.25
N ASN A 1067 -39.51 -1.77 -12.23
CA ASN A 1067 -38.17 -1.17 -12.21
C ASN A 1067 -38.17 0.26 -12.78
N PHE A 1068 -38.89 0.50 -13.88
CA PHE A 1068 -38.87 1.80 -14.57
C PHE A 1068 -40.03 2.74 -14.20
N LYS A 1069 -40.96 2.32 -13.31
CA LYS A 1069 -42.09 3.13 -12.85
C LYS A 1069 -42.93 3.72 -14.00
N CYS A 1070 -43.12 2.93 -15.06
CA CYS A 1070 -43.83 3.32 -16.28
C CYS A 1070 -43.20 4.51 -17.05
N ASP A 1071 -41.93 4.84 -16.78
CA ASP A 1071 -41.21 5.91 -17.46
C ASP A 1071 -40.54 5.39 -18.75
N ARG A 1072 -41.13 5.75 -19.89
CA ARG A 1072 -40.60 5.38 -21.21
C ARG A 1072 -39.20 5.93 -21.45
N ALA A 1073 -38.87 7.12 -20.95
CA ALA A 1073 -37.56 7.73 -21.17
C ALA A 1073 -36.45 6.95 -20.45
N ARG A 1074 -36.77 6.31 -19.31
CA ARG A 1074 -35.84 5.43 -18.59
C ARG A 1074 -35.60 4.10 -19.29
N LEU A 1075 -36.62 3.56 -19.96
CA LEU A 1075 -36.47 2.32 -20.73
C LEU A 1075 -35.65 2.56 -22.01
N VAL A 1076 -35.84 3.69 -22.71
CA VAL A 1076 -35.12 3.99 -23.96
C VAL A 1076 -33.59 4.07 -23.77
N GLY A 1077 -32.84 3.66 -24.79
CA GLY A 1077 -31.41 3.91 -24.88
C GLY A 1077 -30.60 2.92 -24.05
N THR A 1078 -29.82 3.43 -23.10
CA THR A 1078 -28.80 2.63 -22.41
C THR A 1078 -29.38 1.50 -21.56
N GLN A 1079 -30.51 1.72 -20.88
CA GLN A 1079 -31.10 0.68 -20.01
C GLN A 1079 -31.67 -0.50 -20.81
N LEU A 1080 -32.38 -0.25 -21.92
CA LEU A 1080 -32.80 -1.32 -22.83
C LEU A 1080 -31.60 -2.07 -23.41
N ASN A 1081 -30.49 -1.38 -23.73
CA ASN A 1081 -29.27 -2.04 -24.19
C ASN A 1081 -28.65 -2.95 -23.12
N LEU A 1082 -28.67 -2.57 -21.85
CA LEU A 1082 -28.20 -3.43 -20.75
C LEU A 1082 -29.06 -4.68 -20.60
N ILE A 1083 -30.39 -4.54 -20.68
CA ILE A 1083 -31.33 -5.67 -20.66
C ILE A 1083 -31.05 -6.61 -21.84
N ARG A 1084 -30.92 -6.04 -23.05
CA ARG A 1084 -30.61 -6.76 -24.28
C ARG A 1084 -29.31 -7.55 -24.17
N ASP A 1085 -28.21 -6.88 -23.86
CA ASP A 1085 -26.90 -7.50 -23.75
C ASP A 1085 -26.93 -8.64 -22.72
N THR A 1086 -27.52 -8.40 -21.54
CA THR A 1086 -27.61 -9.42 -20.48
C THR A 1086 -28.46 -10.62 -20.90
N CYS A 1087 -29.64 -10.39 -21.49
CA CYS A 1087 -30.53 -11.45 -21.95
C CYS A 1087 -29.92 -12.27 -23.11
N GLU A 1088 -29.11 -11.67 -23.97
CA GLU A 1088 -28.38 -12.41 -25.01
C GLU A 1088 -27.41 -13.41 -24.37
N TYR A 1089 -26.62 -12.94 -23.40
CA TYR A 1089 -25.62 -13.77 -22.75
C TYR A 1089 -26.26 -14.88 -21.89
N LEU A 1090 -27.35 -14.59 -21.19
CA LEU A 1090 -28.15 -15.58 -20.45
C LEU A 1090 -28.71 -16.65 -21.39
N TYR A 1091 -29.24 -16.24 -22.55
CA TYR A 1091 -29.77 -17.16 -23.56
C TYR A 1091 -28.68 -18.13 -24.04
N ARG A 1092 -27.50 -17.61 -24.37
CA ARG A 1092 -26.36 -18.42 -24.85
C ARG A 1092 -25.85 -19.41 -23.79
N LEU A 1093 -25.84 -19.02 -22.51
CA LEU A 1093 -25.47 -19.92 -21.41
C LEU A 1093 -26.45 -21.08 -21.30
N ALA A 1094 -27.74 -20.79 -21.32
CA ALA A 1094 -28.77 -21.81 -21.18
C ALA A 1094 -28.83 -22.74 -22.41
N ASP A 1095 -28.55 -22.22 -23.62
CA ASP A 1095 -28.41 -23.04 -24.83
C ASP A 1095 -27.15 -23.95 -24.80
N ASP A 1096 -26.06 -23.53 -24.14
CA ASP A 1096 -24.89 -24.39 -23.92
C ASP A 1096 -25.20 -25.51 -22.93
N GLU A 1097 -25.93 -25.22 -21.85
CA GLU A 1097 -26.35 -26.22 -20.87
C GLU A 1097 -27.33 -27.25 -21.44
N GLU A 1098 -28.33 -26.82 -22.20
CA GLU A 1098 -29.28 -27.71 -22.89
C GLU A 1098 -28.54 -28.65 -23.86
N ARG A 1099 -27.58 -28.15 -24.65
CA ARG A 1099 -26.78 -28.97 -25.58
C ARG A 1099 -25.88 -29.97 -24.88
N LYS A 1100 -25.34 -29.65 -23.70
CA LYS A 1100 -24.58 -30.63 -22.91
C LYS A 1100 -25.46 -31.78 -22.39
N ASN A 1101 -26.73 -31.48 -22.13
CA ASN A 1101 -27.68 -32.45 -21.58
C ASN A 1101 -28.40 -33.27 -22.67
N HIS A 1102 -28.36 -32.83 -23.94
CA HIS A 1102 -29.04 -33.49 -25.06
C HIS A 1102 -28.01 -34.04 -26.07
N PRO A 1103 -27.87 -35.38 -26.21
CA PRO A 1103 -26.91 -35.98 -27.15
C PRO A 1103 -27.35 -35.94 -28.62
N VAL A 1104 -28.59 -35.52 -28.92
CA VAL A 1104 -29.16 -35.47 -30.28
C VAL A 1104 -29.20 -34.01 -30.74
N GLU A 1105 -28.62 -33.74 -31.91
CA GLU A 1105 -28.56 -32.40 -32.50
C GLU A 1105 -29.97 -31.92 -32.90
N GLU A 1106 -30.35 -30.74 -32.40
CA GLU A 1106 -31.64 -30.11 -32.70
C GLU A 1106 -31.62 -29.51 -34.11
N PRO A 1107 -32.61 -29.81 -34.98
CA PRO A 1107 -32.65 -29.28 -36.34
C PRO A 1107 -32.95 -27.77 -36.36
N ASP A 1108 -32.39 -27.08 -37.35
CA ASP A 1108 -32.63 -25.64 -37.58
C ASP A 1108 -34.07 -25.37 -38.08
N ASP A 1109 -34.69 -26.32 -38.78
CA ASP A 1109 -36.08 -26.25 -39.27
C ASP A 1109 -36.75 -27.65 -39.22
N ILE A 1110 -38.05 -27.72 -38.95
CA ILE A 1110 -38.88 -28.95 -39.04
C ILE A 1110 -39.45 -29.06 -40.48
N PRO A 1111 -39.48 -30.25 -41.12
CA PRO A 1111 -40.08 -30.46 -42.45
C PRO A 1111 -41.57 -30.08 -42.52
N GLU A 1112 -42.00 -29.49 -43.64
CA GLU A 1112 -43.35 -28.90 -43.83
C GLU A 1112 -44.52 -29.89 -43.63
N THR A 1113 -44.30 -31.18 -43.86
CA THR A 1113 -45.30 -32.24 -43.70
C THR A 1113 -45.67 -32.57 -42.25
N GLU A 1114 -44.96 -32.04 -41.26
CA GLU A 1114 -45.26 -32.27 -39.83
C GLU A 1114 -45.88 -31.03 -39.13
N VAL A 1115 -45.94 -29.88 -39.80
CA VAL A 1115 -46.53 -28.64 -39.25
C VAL A 1115 -48.06 -28.65 -39.32
N GLU A 1116 -48.66 -29.33 -40.30
CA GLU A 1116 -50.12 -29.41 -40.48
C GLU A 1116 -50.81 -30.32 -39.45
N ASN A 1117 -50.10 -31.26 -38.81
CA ASN A 1117 -50.67 -32.17 -37.83
C ASN A 1117 -50.66 -31.63 -36.39
N ALA A 1118 -50.14 -30.42 -36.16
CA ALA A 1118 -50.02 -29.80 -34.83
C ALA A 1118 -50.70 -28.41 -34.73
N ALA A 1119 -51.48 -28.01 -35.74
CA ALA A 1119 -52.20 -26.74 -35.77
C ALA A 1119 -53.47 -26.76 -34.89
#